data_AF-C1CZI4-F1
#
_entry.id   AF-C1CZI4-F1
#
_cell.length_a   1.000
_cell.length_b   1.000
_cell.length_c   1.000
_cell.angle_alpha   90.00
_cell.angle_beta   90.00
_cell.angle_gamma   90.00
#
_symmetry.space_group_name_H-M   'P 1'
#
loop_
_entity.id
_entity.type
_entity.pdbx_description
1 polymer ?
#
loop_
_entity_poly.entity_id
_entity_poly.type
_entity_poly.pdbx_seq_one_letter_code
_entity_poly.pdbx_strand_id
1 'polypeptide(L)'
;MKRKMLMLGAALSMGGLSTAGAAGLSPALLERAKRGDQTQVGVIVRFAFGNDVRGRGQMKNLRAQLAKRLAQLGPSGGIVGQAMKSGKVTQLWLDQSVYLRMTPVQARALATLPFVTDIFENFKVQIPKPRAVALSTAAAAAGTPWHVQKVGAPQAWAAGFKGQNVKIGHLDSGIDASHPQLNGKLAAFMEFNAEGDRVASQPHDSTNHGTHTAGLLVGDSVGIAPSARVISALVLPNNEGTFAQVIAGMQYVLDPDNNADTDDGADVVNMSLGIPGTHDEFIVPVQNMIKAGVVPVFAIGNFGPAAGSTGSPGNLPDSIGVGAVDQNGNVASFSSRGPVAWTGKINGVFVKPDIAAPGVEITSAFPGNKYGALSGSSQASPIAAGAVALLLSAKPGTSVDAIKNALFSSASNAGSKNNNVGYGLISVPGALGKLGASAGAPAPAPAPAPAPAPAPAPAPAPAPAPAPAPAPTPAPAPAPAPTPAPAPTPAPAPTPPAAQPTGPAGYALCALEGSKCNFTGRKEAAFGTAGRYLTGIGTDGFNCTVQEWGRDPYPGRLKGCFIKDIPGSAPAPAPKPAPAPTPPASNQKPKVLLVDDDMGQGADVTNTLRDAIKANAAAGGAFVWNTQTQGQVPLSELNRADIVIWATGEQYQNTITANDQNTLRQFLAAGGRLLVTGQDVGYDIGAGEFYRSILKTRFVADSSGTPKFVTRGAFGNTAFNLNAQGSAGNQYYPDVIADLNGSSVVASWGNANANAGTISAQSIRVDPNRNRATQKVQEPRGLVEQLAANVIGTVLNQIFGGQQQTQRPRVTAQNASENAGAIVANDAGKYRTVNMGFGLEGLTPNSRNILIKTSFDWLMR
;
A
#
# COMPACT_ATOMS: atom_id res chain seq x y z
N MET A 1 0.51 -46.01 46.76
CA MET A 1 1.49 -45.20 47.52
C MET A 1 2.55 -44.65 46.56
N LYS A 2 2.51 -43.33 46.36
CA LYS A 2 3.63 -42.37 46.25
C LYS A 2 4.86 -42.68 45.36
N ARG A 3 5.16 -41.66 44.52
CA ARG A 3 6.42 -41.30 43.84
C ARG A 3 6.67 -41.88 42.44
N LYS A 4 6.22 -41.12 41.43
CA LYS A 4 7.07 -40.55 40.38
C LYS A 4 6.39 -39.28 39.83
N MET A 5 6.58 -38.20 40.58
CA MET A 5 6.17 -36.83 40.28
C MET A 5 7.42 -36.01 40.60
N LEU A 6 8.12 -35.51 39.57
CA LEU A 6 8.90 -34.26 39.56
C LEU A 6 9.70 -34.12 38.25
N MET A 7 9.87 -32.85 37.83
CA MET A 7 10.75 -32.31 36.78
C MET A 7 10.20 -32.28 35.35
N LEU A 8 9.24 -31.37 35.11
CA LEU A 8 9.27 -30.48 33.94
C LEU A 8 8.53 -29.17 34.26
N GLY A 9 9.02 -28.48 35.29
CA GLY A 9 8.61 -27.13 35.65
C GLY A 9 9.87 -26.26 35.74
N ALA A 10 9.77 -25.05 35.18
CA ALA A 10 10.76 -23.97 35.19
C ALA A 10 11.98 -24.10 34.25
N ALA A 11 11.82 -23.57 33.03
CA ALA A 11 12.87 -22.83 32.33
C ALA A 11 12.24 -21.84 31.31
N LEU A 12 11.51 -20.86 31.83
CA LEU A 12 11.19 -19.59 31.16
C LEU A 12 11.28 -18.51 32.24
N SER A 13 12.51 -18.28 32.73
CA SER A 13 12.83 -17.12 33.55
C SER A 13 12.72 -15.86 32.67
N MET A 14 11.96 -14.91 33.19
CA MET A 14 11.60 -13.64 32.56
C MET A 14 12.85 -12.82 32.24
N GLY A 15 13.24 -12.79 30.97
CA GLY A 15 14.08 -11.74 30.41
C GLY A 15 13.21 -10.55 30.03
N GLY A 16 13.61 -9.35 30.47
CA GLY A 16 12.91 -8.10 30.17
C GLY A 16 12.68 -7.93 28.67
N LEU A 17 11.44 -8.13 28.26
CA LEU A 17 11.00 -7.97 26.88
C LEU A 17 10.49 -6.54 26.70
N SER A 18 11.21 -5.81 25.85
CA SER A 18 10.75 -4.56 25.23
C SER A 18 9.36 -4.74 24.61
N THR A 19 8.50 -3.75 24.80
CA THR A 19 7.10 -3.71 24.36
C THR A 19 6.95 -3.75 22.84
N ALA A 20 6.95 -4.98 22.30
CA ALA A 20 6.44 -5.30 20.99
C ALA A 20 4.91 -5.42 21.04
N GLY A 21 4.20 -4.84 20.07
CA GLY A 21 2.75 -5.00 19.94
C GLY A 21 2.40 -6.49 19.85
N ALA A 22 1.55 -6.98 20.75
CA ALA A 22 1.03 -8.32 20.65
C ALA A 22 0.10 -8.41 19.41
N ALA A 23 0.28 -9.44 18.60
CA ALA A 23 -0.61 -9.78 17.50
C ALA A 23 -2.07 -9.85 17.96
N GLY A 24 -3.01 -9.49 17.06
CA GLY A 24 -4.42 -9.66 17.29
C GLY A 24 -4.80 -11.15 17.31
N LEU A 25 -5.04 -11.72 18.49
CA LEU A 25 -5.67 -13.03 18.62
C LEU A 25 -7.19 -12.87 18.47
N SER A 26 -7.83 -13.67 17.62
CA SER A 26 -9.28 -13.59 17.43
C SER A 26 -10.03 -13.75 18.76
N PRO A 27 -11.16 -13.05 18.98
CA PRO A 27 -11.90 -13.12 20.24
C PRO A 27 -12.28 -14.55 20.64
N ALA A 28 -12.65 -15.39 19.67
CA ALA A 28 -12.97 -16.80 19.89
C ALA A 28 -11.78 -17.58 20.45
N LEU A 29 -10.59 -17.44 19.83
CA LEU A 29 -9.38 -18.10 20.32
C LEU A 29 -8.93 -17.55 21.66
N LEU A 30 -9.06 -16.24 21.89
CA LEU A 30 -8.70 -15.62 23.16
C LEU A 30 -9.56 -16.16 24.31
N GLU A 31 -10.86 -16.26 24.12
CA GLU A 31 -11.78 -16.81 25.14
C GLU A 31 -11.50 -18.28 25.42
N ARG A 32 -11.21 -19.09 24.39
CA ARG A 32 -10.80 -20.49 24.57
C ARG A 32 -9.46 -20.60 25.29
N ALA A 33 -8.49 -19.76 24.95
CA ALA A 33 -7.18 -19.71 25.59
C ALA A 33 -7.28 -19.30 27.08
N LYS A 34 -8.15 -18.34 27.42
CA LYS A 34 -8.42 -17.95 28.82
C LYS A 34 -8.97 -19.10 29.65
N ARG A 35 -9.77 -19.98 29.04
CA ARG A 35 -10.28 -21.21 29.68
C ARG A 35 -9.27 -22.37 29.72
N GLY A 36 -8.05 -22.16 29.19
CA GLY A 36 -7.02 -23.19 29.15
C GLY A 36 -7.30 -24.34 28.16
N ASP A 37 -8.11 -24.09 27.13
CA ASP A 37 -8.48 -25.09 26.11
C ASP A 37 -7.23 -25.70 25.44
N GLN A 38 -7.09 -27.02 25.53
CA GLN A 38 -5.99 -27.81 24.96
C GLN A 38 -6.39 -28.54 23.67
N THR A 39 -7.60 -28.33 23.15
CA THR A 39 -8.03 -28.94 21.90
C THR A 39 -7.23 -28.37 20.73
N GLN A 40 -6.70 -29.25 19.88
CA GLN A 40 -6.00 -28.84 18.67
C GLN A 40 -7.02 -28.33 17.64
N VAL A 41 -6.81 -27.12 17.15
CA VAL A 41 -7.63 -26.50 16.11
C VAL A 41 -6.76 -25.97 14.98
N GLY A 42 -7.34 -25.88 13.78
CA GLY A 42 -6.67 -25.28 12.63
C GLY A 42 -6.62 -23.76 12.78
N VAL A 43 -5.42 -23.20 12.71
CA VAL A 43 -5.17 -21.77 12.97
C VAL A 43 -4.37 -21.17 11.82
N ILE A 44 -4.75 -19.95 11.43
CA ILE A 44 -3.98 -19.10 10.53
C ILE A 44 -3.14 -18.15 11.38
N VAL A 45 -1.83 -18.12 11.14
CA VAL A 45 -0.89 -17.19 11.78
C VAL A 45 -0.35 -16.26 10.71
N ARG A 46 -0.77 -14.99 10.76
CA ARG A 46 -0.37 -13.96 9.79
C ARG A 46 0.79 -13.14 10.33
N PHE A 47 1.70 -12.75 9.44
CA PHE A 47 2.92 -12.03 9.76
C PHE A 47 2.96 -10.64 9.14
N ALA A 48 3.68 -9.73 9.77
CA ALA A 48 3.95 -8.39 9.23
C ALA A 48 4.97 -8.49 8.10
N PHE A 49 4.63 -8.05 6.90
CA PHE A 49 5.58 -7.92 5.78
C PHE A 49 6.02 -6.47 5.62
N GLY A 50 7.15 -6.24 4.95
CA GLY A 50 7.62 -4.90 4.58
C GLY A 50 7.81 -4.78 3.06
N ASN A 51 7.44 -3.64 2.49
CA ASN A 51 7.68 -3.19 1.11
C ASN A 51 6.63 -3.51 0.02
N ASP A 52 6.60 -2.59 -0.95
CA ASP A 52 5.62 -2.37 -2.03
C ASP A 52 6.12 -2.82 -3.41
N VAL A 53 6.31 -4.13 -3.59
CA VAL A 53 6.51 -4.66 -4.96
C VAL A 53 5.14 -4.75 -5.65
N ARG A 54 5.06 -4.30 -6.90
CA ARG A 54 3.86 -4.39 -7.75
C ARG A 54 4.14 -5.26 -8.98
N GLY A 55 3.08 -5.72 -9.64
CA GLY A 55 3.14 -6.65 -10.76
C GLY A 55 3.57 -8.05 -10.34
N ARG A 56 3.94 -8.90 -11.30
CA ARG A 56 4.26 -10.32 -11.04
C ARG A 56 5.42 -10.56 -10.08
N GLY A 57 6.36 -9.61 -9.98
CA GLY A 57 7.44 -9.63 -8.98
C GLY A 57 6.92 -9.67 -7.53
N GLN A 58 5.66 -9.27 -7.29
CA GLN A 58 5.03 -9.33 -5.98
C GLN A 58 4.94 -10.76 -5.45
N MET A 59 4.68 -11.76 -6.29
CA MET A 59 4.57 -13.17 -5.84
C MET A 59 5.90 -13.69 -5.29
N LYS A 60 6.99 -13.41 -6.01
CA LYS A 60 8.36 -13.74 -5.59
C LYS A 60 8.73 -13.04 -4.29
N ASN A 61 8.38 -11.76 -4.17
CA ASN A 61 8.59 -10.96 -2.97
C ASN A 61 7.84 -11.54 -1.75
N LEU A 62 6.54 -11.85 -1.91
CA LEU A 62 5.72 -12.42 -0.83
C LEU A 62 6.28 -13.77 -0.34
N ARG A 63 6.70 -14.66 -1.25
CA ARG A 63 7.33 -15.93 -0.87
C ARG A 63 8.65 -15.73 -0.12
N ALA A 64 9.52 -14.85 -0.62
CA ALA A 64 10.79 -14.56 0.03
C ALA A 64 10.61 -13.97 1.43
N GLN A 65 9.63 -13.08 1.60
CA GLN A 65 9.29 -12.52 2.90
C GLN A 65 8.69 -13.54 3.85
N LEU A 66 7.79 -14.40 3.37
CA LEU A 66 7.26 -15.49 4.19
C LEU A 66 8.39 -16.40 4.68
N ALA A 67 9.27 -16.83 3.77
CA ALA A 67 10.43 -17.65 4.11
C ALA A 67 11.33 -16.97 5.16
N LYS A 68 11.54 -15.65 5.03
CA LYS A 68 12.30 -14.85 6.00
C LYS A 68 11.62 -14.82 7.38
N ARG A 69 10.29 -14.62 7.44
CA ARG A 69 9.53 -14.63 8.70
C ARG A 69 9.53 -16.01 9.35
N LEU A 70 9.40 -17.05 8.56
CA LEU A 70 9.49 -18.43 9.05
C LEU A 70 10.88 -18.76 9.59
N ALA A 71 11.95 -18.28 8.96
CA ALA A 71 13.31 -18.42 9.49
C ALA A 71 13.52 -17.68 10.82
N GLN A 72 12.88 -16.51 11.01
CA GLN A 72 12.95 -15.73 12.26
C GLN A 72 12.28 -16.41 13.45
N LEU A 73 11.36 -17.35 13.22
CA LEU A 73 10.76 -18.12 14.31
C LEU A 73 11.80 -19.00 15.02
N GLY A 74 12.88 -19.42 14.35
CA GLY A 74 14.04 -20.08 14.98
C GLY A 74 13.71 -21.27 15.92
N PRO A 75 14.61 -21.64 16.85
CA PRO A 75 14.31 -22.56 17.95
C PRO A 75 13.27 -22.00 18.94
N SER A 76 13.17 -20.67 19.03
CA SER A 76 12.29 -19.90 19.92
C SER A 76 10.80 -20.07 19.60
N GLY A 77 10.47 -20.44 18.37
CA GLY A 77 9.13 -20.75 17.91
C GLY A 77 8.66 -22.16 18.24
N GLY A 78 9.51 -22.99 18.89
CA GLY A 78 9.22 -24.31 19.48
C GLY A 78 8.29 -25.21 18.66
N ILE A 79 6.98 -24.98 18.81
CA ILE A 79 5.88 -25.64 18.10
C ILE A 79 5.88 -25.35 16.59
N VAL A 80 6.07 -24.10 16.16
CA VAL A 80 6.09 -23.76 14.71
C VAL A 80 7.35 -24.31 14.05
N GLY A 81 8.50 -24.24 14.73
CA GLY A 81 9.74 -24.85 14.26
C GLY A 81 9.65 -26.38 14.13
N GLN A 82 9.00 -27.06 15.08
CA GLN A 82 8.73 -28.50 15.01
C GLN A 82 7.68 -28.86 13.95
N ALA A 83 6.63 -28.05 13.80
CA ALA A 83 5.61 -28.23 12.77
C ALA A 83 6.24 -28.07 11.36
N MET A 84 7.09 -27.07 11.16
CA MET A 84 7.83 -26.89 9.91
C MET A 84 8.76 -28.07 9.60
N LYS A 85 9.51 -28.56 10.59
CA LYS A 85 10.39 -29.74 10.42
C LYS A 85 9.64 -31.04 10.14
N SER A 86 8.39 -31.14 10.56
CA SER A 86 7.53 -32.30 10.34
C SER A 86 6.64 -32.17 9.09
N GLY A 87 6.78 -31.10 8.32
CA GLY A 87 5.96 -30.86 7.12
C GLY A 87 4.49 -30.57 7.40
N LYS A 88 4.13 -30.19 8.63
CA LYS A 88 2.74 -29.96 9.08
C LYS A 88 2.33 -28.48 9.03
N VAL A 89 2.92 -27.71 8.11
CA VAL A 89 2.67 -26.27 7.97
C VAL A 89 2.41 -25.96 6.51
N THR A 90 1.23 -25.40 6.24
CA THR A 90 0.86 -24.93 4.90
C THR A 90 1.24 -23.47 4.76
N GLN A 91 2.01 -23.14 3.74
CA GLN A 91 2.43 -21.77 3.47
C GLN A 91 1.41 -21.02 2.62
N LEU A 92 0.92 -19.90 3.15
CA LEU A 92 -0.08 -19.05 2.51
C LEU A 92 0.55 -17.67 2.22
N TRP A 93 1.56 -17.65 1.33
CA TRP A 93 2.30 -16.46 0.93
C TRP A 93 1.43 -15.30 0.43
N LEU A 94 0.32 -15.54 -0.26
CA LEU A 94 -0.58 -14.48 -0.72
C LEU A 94 -1.27 -13.78 0.45
N ASP A 95 -1.52 -14.53 1.52
CA ASP A 95 -2.12 -14.05 2.76
C ASP A 95 -1.08 -13.60 3.80
N GLN A 96 0.20 -13.73 3.49
CA GLN A 96 1.30 -13.45 4.41
C GLN A 96 1.24 -14.31 5.68
N SER A 97 0.76 -15.54 5.57
CA SER A 97 0.43 -16.38 6.71
C SER A 97 0.86 -17.84 6.52
N VAL A 98 0.67 -18.61 7.59
CA VAL A 98 0.72 -20.07 7.57
C VAL A 98 -0.52 -20.67 8.22
N TYR A 99 -0.92 -21.84 7.74
CA TYR A 99 -1.84 -22.73 8.44
C TYR A 99 -1.07 -23.79 9.23
N LEU A 100 -1.51 -24.06 10.44
CA LEU A 100 -1.08 -25.20 11.25
C LEU A 100 -2.10 -25.53 12.34
N ARG A 101 -2.06 -26.76 12.85
CA ARG A 101 -2.84 -27.15 14.02
C ARG A 101 -2.11 -26.79 15.32
N MET A 102 -2.81 -26.11 16.23
CA MET A 102 -2.30 -25.78 17.57
C MET A 102 -3.45 -25.62 18.56
N THR A 103 -3.14 -25.58 19.86
CA THR A 103 -4.13 -25.25 20.89
C THR A 103 -4.34 -23.73 20.99
N PRO A 104 -5.50 -23.25 21.44
CA PRO A 104 -5.72 -21.83 21.72
C PRO A 104 -4.67 -21.22 22.67
N VAL A 105 -4.16 -21.99 23.64
CA VAL A 105 -3.08 -21.54 24.53
C VAL A 105 -1.76 -21.33 23.77
N GLN A 106 -1.44 -22.22 22.83
CA GLN A 106 -0.26 -22.08 21.96
C GLN A 106 -0.42 -20.87 21.01
N ALA A 107 -1.61 -20.68 20.44
CA ALA A 107 -1.94 -19.51 19.62
C ALA A 107 -1.72 -18.20 20.40
N ARG A 108 -2.19 -18.12 21.64
CA ARG A 108 -1.98 -16.97 22.52
C ARG A 108 -0.49 -16.70 22.81
N ALA A 109 0.32 -17.75 22.97
CA ALA A 109 1.76 -17.57 23.15
C ALA A 109 2.43 -17.01 21.88
N LEU A 110 2.08 -17.52 20.71
CA LEU A 110 2.61 -17.01 19.42
C LEU A 110 2.19 -15.57 19.13
N ALA A 111 1.00 -15.16 19.59
CA ALA A 111 0.54 -13.79 19.45
C ALA A 111 1.45 -12.77 20.17
N THR A 112 2.32 -13.20 21.10
CA THR A 112 3.26 -12.28 21.77
C THR A 112 4.46 -11.89 20.90
N LEU A 113 4.64 -12.51 19.73
CA LEU A 113 5.78 -12.26 18.87
C LEU A 113 5.61 -10.95 18.05
N PRO A 114 6.61 -10.04 18.04
CA PRO A 114 6.52 -8.71 17.41
C PRO A 114 6.14 -8.66 15.93
N PHE A 115 6.37 -9.76 15.21
CA PHE A 115 6.19 -9.84 13.76
C PHE A 115 4.98 -10.68 13.36
N VAL A 116 4.21 -11.18 14.32
CA VAL A 116 2.90 -11.79 14.09
C VAL A 116 1.87 -10.66 14.19
N THR A 117 0.98 -10.54 13.20
CA THR A 117 -0.04 -9.46 13.18
C THR A 117 -1.38 -9.96 13.64
N ASP A 118 -1.77 -11.16 13.21
CA ASP A 118 -3.09 -11.73 13.47
C ASP A 118 -3.00 -13.24 13.63
N ILE A 119 -3.83 -13.78 14.52
CA ILE A 119 -4.03 -15.21 14.67
C ILE A 119 -5.54 -15.49 14.77
N PHE A 120 -6.07 -16.29 13.83
CA PHE A 120 -7.50 -16.59 13.77
C PHE A 120 -7.76 -18.05 13.38
N GLU A 121 -8.96 -18.55 13.67
CA GLU A 121 -9.35 -19.93 13.33
C GLU A 121 -9.56 -20.07 11.83
N ASN A 122 -9.17 -21.22 11.27
CA ASN A 122 -9.45 -21.55 9.88
C ASN A 122 -10.96 -21.82 9.71
N PHE A 123 -11.73 -20.80 9.34
CA PHE A 123 -13.18 -20.86 9.23
C PHE A 123 -13.66 -21.43 7.88
N LYS A 124 -14.92 -21.84 7.84
CA LYS A 124 -15.57 -22.41 6.66
C LYS A 124 -16.04 -21.35 5.68
N VAL A 125 -15.83 -21.61 4.40
CA VAL A 125 -16.32 -20.84 3.25
C VAL A 125 -17.26 -21.73 2.45
N GLN A 126 -18.32 -21.20 1.85
CA GLN A 126 -19.32 -22.02 1.17
C GLN A 126 -19.81 -21.36 -0.12
N ILE A 127 -20.46 -22.16 -0.97
CA ILE A 127 -21.26 -21.64 -2.07
C ILE A 127 -22.60 -21.17 -1.48
N PRO A 128 -23.01 -19.90 -1.68
CA PRO A 128 -24.34 -19.45 -1.27
C PRO A 128 -25.40 -20.29 -2.01
N LYS A 129 -26.25 -21.00 -1.28
CA LYS A 129 -27.23 -21.98 -1.82
C LYS A 129 -27.92 -21.44 -3.08
N PRO A 130 -27.58 -21.95 -4.28
CA PRO A 130 -28.23 -21.49 -5.51
C PRO A 130 -29.63 -22.08 -5.61
N ARG A 131 -30.55 -21.38 -6.28
CA ARG A 131 -31.81 -21.99 -6.70
C ARG A 131 -31.55 -22.73 -8.01
N ALA A 132 -31.57 -24.06 -7.96
CA ALA A 132 -31.31 -24.92 -9.11
C ALA A 132 -32.62 -25.43 -9.74
N VAL A 133 -32.69 -25.41 -11.07
CA VAL A 133 -33.69 -26.15 -11.84
C VAL A 133 -32.94 -27.09 -12.79
N ALA A 134 -33.09 -28.40 -12.59
CA ALA A 134 -32.48 -29.38 -13.47
C ALA A 134 -33.15 -29.32 -14.85
N LEU A 135 -32.34 -29.15 -15.91
CA LEU A 135 -32.77 -29.27 -17.29
C LEU A 135 -32.26 -30.60 -17.87
N SER A 136 -32.93 -31.15 -18.88
CA SER A 136 -32.50 -32.38 -19.56
C SER A 136 -31.34 -32.11 -20.53
N THR A 137 -30.67 -33.17 -21.01
CA THR A 137 -29.56 -33.12 -21.99
C THR A 137 -29.91 -32.43 -23.31
N ALA A 138 -31.20 -32.31 -23.64
CA ALA A 138 -31.70 -31.63 -24.84
C ALA A 138 -31.78 -30.10 -24.70
N ALA A 139 -31.40 -29.52 -23.55
CA ALA A 139 -31.56 -28.10 -23.24
C ALA A 139 -30.34 -27.21 -23.56
N ALA A 140 -29.36 -27.69 -24.33
CA ALA A 140 -28.39 -26.77 -24.92
C ALA A 140 -29.16 -25.68 -25.68
N ALA A 141 -28.95 -24.41 -25.33
CA ALA A 141 -29.77 -23.33 -25.86
C ALA A 141 -29.79 -23.38 -27.40
N ALA A 142 -30.99 -23.42 -27.99
CA ALA A 142 -31.15 -23.21 -29.41
C ALA A 142 -30.81 -21.74 -29.71
N GLY A 143 -29.63 -21.50 -30.29
CA GLY A 143 -29.10 -20.15 -30.53
C GLY A 143 -28.32 -19.57 -29.34
N THR A 144 -27.95 -18.29 -29.43
CA THR A 144 -27.14 -17.62 -28.41
C THR A 144 -27.92 -17.43 -27.12
N PRO A 145 -27.47 -17.93 -25.96
CA PRO A 145 -28.17 -17.76 -24.68
C PRO A 145 -28.45 -16.29 -24.34
N TRP A 146 -29.56 -16.04 -23.65
CA TRP A 146 -29.99 -14.68 -23.36
C TRP A 146 -28.95 -13.89 -22.56
N HIS A 147 -28.22 -14.54 -21.64
CA HIS A 147 -27.23 -13.86 -20.80
C HIS A 147 -26.03 -13.36 -21.61
N VAL A 148 -25.61 -14.15 -22.60
CA VAL A 148 -24.56 -13.79 -23.57
C VAL A 148 -25.00 -12.58 -24.40
N GLN A 149 -26.25 -12.60 -24.91
CA GLN A 149 -26.81 -11.48 -25.66
C GLN A 149 -26.95 -10.21 -24.81
N LYS A 150 -27.46 -10.35 -23.58
CA LYS A 150 -27.81 -9.24 -22.69
C LYS A 150 -26.60 -8.37 -22.34
N VAL A 151 -25.43 -8.98 -22.12
CA VAL A 151 -24.20 -8.24 -21.80
C VAL A 151 -23.49 -7.70 -23.05
N GLY A 152 -23.94 -8.10 -24.25
CA GLY A 152 -23.35 -7.67 -25.52
C GLY A 152 -22.03 -8.37 -25.87
N ALA A 153 -21.86 -9.63 -25.47
CA ALA A 153 -20.68 -10.42 -25.83
C ALA A 153 -20.54 -10.68 -27.35
N PRO A 154 -21.63 -10.96 -28.12
CA PRO A 154 -21.52 -11.17 -29.57
C PRO A 154 -20.91 -10.00 -30.34
N GLN A 155 -21.13 -8.76 -29.90
CA GLN A 155 -20.54 -7.57 -30.49
C GLN A 155 -19.01 -7.54 -30.29
N ALA A 156 -18.53 -7.93 -29.11
CA ALA A 156 -17.09 -8.06 -28.87
C ALA A 156 -16.50 -9.19 -29.72
N TRP A 157 -17.20 -10.32 -29.83
CA TRP A 157 -16.77 -11.45 -30.66
C TRP A 157 -16.70 -11.10 -32.15
N ALA A 158 -17.66 -10.32 -32.64
CA ALA A 158 -17.68 -9.81 -34.01
C ALA A 158 -16.51 -8.84 -34.28
N ALA A 159 -16.08 -8.09 -33.25
CA ALA A 159 -14.88 -7.26 -33.29
C ALA A 159 -13.57 -8.06 -33.14
N GLY A 160 -13.65 -9.39 -32.99
CA GLY A 160 -12.50 -10.27 -32.85
C GLY A 160 -12.00 -10.44 -31.41
N PHE A 161 -12.67 -9.87 -30.41
CA PHE A 161 -12.33 -10.05 -29.00
C PHE A 161 -13.14 -11.21 -28.43
N LYS A 162 -12.48 -12.33 -28.15
CA LYS A 162 -13.10 -13.56 -27.62
C LYS A 162 -12.42 -14.04 -26.32
N GLY A 163 -11.51 -13.26 -25.74
CA GLY A 163 -10.74 -13.65 -24.56
C GLY A 163 -9.39 -14.30 -24.87
N GLN A 164 -8.93 -14.22 -26.12
CA GLN A 164 -7.64 -14.75 -26.53
C GLN A 164 -6.50 -14.20 -25.67
N ASN A 165 -5.52 -15.05 -25.35
CA ASN A 165 -4.36 -14.75 -24.51
C ASN A 165 -4.68 -14.32 -23.07
N VAL A 166 -5.92 -14.53 -22.60
CA VAL A 166 -6.32 -14.28 -21.21
C VAL A 166 -6.51 -15.59 -20.47
N LYS A 167 -5.98 -15.66 -19.25
CA LYS A 167 -6.14 -16.79 -18.33
C LYS A 167 -7.05 -16.37 -17.17
N ILE A 168 -8.10 -17.13 -16.92
CA ILE A 168 -9.06 -16.87 -15.84
C ILE A 168 -8.86 -17.90 -14.74
N GLY A 169 -8.52 -17.42 -13.54
CA GLY A 169 -8.49 -18.22 -12.31
C GLY A 169 -9.90 -18.52 -11.84
N HIS A 170 -10.21 -19.79 -11.63
CA HIS A 170 -11.53 -20.29 -11.30
C HIS A 170 -11.47 -21.08 -10.00
N LEU A 171 -12.00 -20.52 -8.91
CA LEU A 171 -12.05 -21.17 -7.59
C LEU A 171 -13.49 -21.59 -7.30
N ASP A 172 -13.73 -22.90 -7.27
CA ASP A 172 -15.08 -23.45 -7.15
C ASP A 172 -15.07 -24.93 -6.67
N SER A 173 -16.14 -25.68 -6.90
CA SER A 173 -16.32 -27.10 -6.60
C SER A 173 -15.59 -28.06 -7.55
N GLY A 174 -14.89 -27.51 -8.55
CA GLY A 174 -14.07 -28.23 -9.52
C GLY A 174 -14.48 -27.94 -10.97
N ILE A 175 -14.08 -28.80 -11.90
CA ILE A 175 -14.40 -28.66 -13.32
C ILE A 175 -14.43 -30.02 -14.03
N ASP A 176 -15.51 -30.32 -14.75
CA ASP A 176 -15.50 -31.36 -15.77
C ASP A 176 -14.89 -30.83 -17.07
N ALA A 177 -13.57 -30.95 -17.20
CA ALA A 177 -12.82 -30.46 -18.35
C ALA A 177 -13.07 -31.27 -19.64
N SER A 178 -13.71 -32.45 -19.54
CA SER A 178 -14.06 -33.28 -20.69
C SER A 178 -15.35 -32.85 -21.38
N HIS A 179 -16.15 -32.01 -20.71
CA HIS A 179 -17.40 -31.49 -21.24
C HIS A 179 -17.16 -30.75 -22.58
N PRO A 180 -18.00 -30.94 -23.63
CA PRO A 180 -17.81 -30.33 -24.95
C PRO A 180 -17.57 -28.81 -24.93
N GLN A 181 -18.27 -28.08 -24.04
CA GLN A 181 -18.09 -26.63 -23.86
C GLN A 181 -16.71 -26.23 -23.32
N LEU A 182 -16.02 -27.12 -22.62
CA LEU A 182 -14.80 -26.85 -21.85
C LEU A 182 -13.58 -27.61 -22.37
N ASN A 183 -13.78 -28.53 -23.32
CA ASN A 183 -12.73 -29.33 -23.90
C ASN A 183 -11.63 -28.44 -24.52
N GLY A 184 -10.37 -28.68 -24.16
CA GLY A 184 -9.23 -27.88 -24.59
C GLY A 184 -9.06 -26.51 -23.91
N LYS A 185 -9.95 -26.12 -22.98
CA LYS A 185 -9.92 -24.79 -22.34
C LYS A 185 -9.21 -24.76 -21.00
N LEU A 186 -9.13 -25.89 -20.31
CA LEU A 186 -8.38 -26.02 -19.05
C LEU A 186 -6.87 -25.84 -19.31
N ALA A 187 -6.25 -24.86 -18.66
CA ALA A 187 -4.80 -24.62 -18.67
C ALA A 187 -4.11 -25.43 -17.57
N ALA A 188 -4.65 -25.40 -16.35
CA ALA A 188 -4.13 -26.16 -15.23
C ALA A 188 -5.24 -26.42 -14.19
N PHE A 189 -5.10 -27.50 -13.41
CA PHE A 189 -6.05 -27.90 -12.38
C PHE A 189 -5.34 -28.37 -11.11
N MET A 190 -5.89 -28.00 -9.95
CA MET A 190 -5.47 -28.53 -8.66
C MET A 190 -6.63 -28.58 -7.68
N GLU A 191 -6.67 -29.62 -6.86
CA GLU A 191 -7.57 -29.73 -5.71
C GLU A 191 -6.81 -29.45 -4.42
N PHE A 192 -7.48 -28.79 -3.47
CA PHE A 192 -6.95 -28.50 -2.14
C PHE A 192 -7.81 -29.13 -1.07
N ASN A 193 -7.22 -29.59 0.03
CA ASN A 193 -7.96 -30.05 1.21
C ASN A 193 -8.26 -28.87 2.18
N ALA A 194 -8.97 -29.15 3.27
CA ALA A 194 -9.35 -28.16 4.28
C ALA A 194 -8.16 -27.47 4.99
N GLU A 195 -6.94 -27.98 4.84
CA GLU A 195 -5.70 -27.48 5.43
C GLU A 195 -4.88 -26.66 4.41
N GLY A 196 -5.35 -26.59 3.16
CA GLY A 196 -4.69 -25.92 2.05
C GLY A 196 -3.61 -26.74 1.36
N ASP A 197 -3.50 -28.04 1.66
CA ASP A 197 -2.57 -28.93 0.97
C ASP A 197 -3.15 -29.44 -0.35
N ARG A 198 -2.26 -29.69 -1.32
CA ARG A 198 -2.62 -30.25 -2.62
C ARG A 198 -3.14 -31.68 -2.46
N VAL A 199 -4.24 -31.97 -3.14
CA VAL A 199 -4.81 -33.32 -3.28
C VAL A 199 -4.46 -33.83 -4.68
N ALA A 200 -3.89 -35.03 -4.74
CA ALA A 200 -3.63 -35.69 -6.02
C ALA A 200 -4.95 -36.17 -6.62
N SER A 201 -5.48 -35.43 -7.58
CA SER A 201 -6.69 -35.79 -8.31
C SER A 201 -6.64 -35.34 -9.77
N GLN A 202 -7.45 -35.98 -10.60
CA GLN A 202 -7.70 -35.54 -11.97
C GLN A 202 -8.75 -34.42 -11.97
N PRO A 203 -8.81 -33.58 -13.02
CA PRO A 203 -9.86 -32.59 -13.17
C PRO A 203 -11.24 -33.25 -13.06
N HIS A 204 -11.97 -32.84 -12.03
CA HIS A 204 -13.34 -33.26 -11.80
C HIS A 204 -14.07 -32.14 -11.06
N ASP A 205 -15.39 -32.21 -11.08
CA ASP A 205 -16.26 -31.37 -10.27
C ASP A 205 -16.93 -32.24 -9.22
N SER A 206 -16.76 -31.87 -7.95
CA SER A 206 -17.35 -32.58 -6.82
C SER A 206 -18.87 -32.42 -6.74
N THR A 207 -19.45 -31.43 -7.45
CA THR A 207 -20.89 -31.22 -7.52
C THR A 207 -21.38 -31.02 -8.96
N ASN A 208 -21.57 -29.78 -9.36
CA ASN A 208 -21.94 -29.31 -10.70
C ASN A 208 -21.72 -27.79 -10.84
N HIS A 209 -21.54 -27.10 -9.72
CA HIS A 209 -21.49 -25.66 -9.66
C HIS A 209 -20.26 -25.13 -10.39
N GLY A 210 -19.09 -25.71 -10.15
CA GLY A 210 -17.83 -25.31 -10.80
C GLY A 210 -17.81 -25.55 -12.31
N THR A 211 -18.38 -26.66 -12.79
CA THR A 211 -18.53 -26.88 -14.25
C THR A 211 -19.48 -25.87 -14.87
N HIS A 212 -20.54 -25.50 -14.15
CA HIS A 212 -21.50 -24.49 -14.59
C HIS A 212 -20.87 -23.11 -14.69
N THR A 213 -20.16 -22.68 -13.65
CA THR A 213 -19.47 -21.38 -13.60
C THR A 213 -18.30 -21.33 -14.58
N ALA A 214 -17.51 -22.39 -14.73
CA ALA A 214 -16.49 -22.50 -15.78
C ALA A 214 -17.09 -22.40 -17.19
N GLY A 215 -18.25 -23.02 -17.42
CA GLY A 215 -18.98 -22.89 -18.67
C GLY A 215 -19.37 -21.45 -18.98
N LEU A 216 -19.77 -20.65 -17.98
CA LEU A 216 -20.12 -19.24 -18.16
C LEU A 216 -18.90 -18.35 -18.43
N LEU A 217 -17.72 -18.74 -17.92
CA LEU A 217 -16.47 -18.06 -18.25
C LEU A 217 -16.11 -18.27 -19.73
N VAL A 218 -15.94 -19.54 -20.13
CA VAL A 218 -15.23 -19.88 -21.38
C VAL A 218 -15.96 -20.88 -22.28
N GLY A 219 -17.17 -21.31 -21.96
CA GLY A 219 -17.95 -22.22 -22.80
C GLY A 219 -18.08 -21.73 -24.25
N ASP A 220 -17.99 -22.64 -25.24
CA ASP A 220 -18.11 -22.30 -26.66
C ASP A 220 -19.40 -21.55 -27.04
N SER A 221 -20.54 -21.98 -26.50
CA SER A 221 -21.83 -21.37 -26.79
C SER A 221 -22.48 -20.69 -25.57
N VAL A 222 -22.08 -21.09 -24.36
CA VAL A 222 -22.64 -20.54 -23.10
C VAL A 222 -21.71 -19.57 -22.38
N GLY A 223 -20.44 -19.51 -22.78
CA GLY A 223 -19.44 -18.65 -22.15
C GLY A 223 -19.43 -17.24 -22.72
N ILE A 224 -18.82 -16.31 -21.97
CA ILE A 224 -18.61 -14.93 -22.41
C ILE A 224 -17.28 -14.77 -23.15
N ALA A 225 -16.22 -15.47 -22.73
CA ALA A 225 -14.88 -15.39 -23.29
C ALA A 225 -14.43 -16.76 -23.84
N PRO A 226 -14.99 -17.23 -24.97
CA PRO A 226 -14.79 -18.59 -25.45
C PRO A 226 -13.36 -18.93 -25.87
N SER A 227 -12.50 -17.93 -26.11
CA SER A 227 -11.08 -18.12 -26.46
C SER A 227 -10.12 -17.89 -25.29
N ALA A 228 -10.63 -17.62 -24.08
CA ALA A 228 -9.82 -17.59 -22.86
C ALA A 228 -9.53 -19.01 -22.35
N ARG A 229 -8.51 -19.12 -21.50
CA ARG A 229 -8.15 -20.36 -20.81
C ARG A 229 -8.51 -20.29 -19.34
N VAL A 230 -8.83 -21.42 -18.72
CA VAL A 230 -9.20 -21.49 -17.30
C VAL A 230 -8.11 -22.20 -16.50
N ILE A 231 -7.73 -21.63 -15.37
CA ILE A 231 -6.93 -22.29 -14.34
C ILE A 231 -7.87 -22.59 -13.19
N SER A 232 -8.20 -23.86 -12.96
CA SER A 232 -9.25 -24.25 -12.01
C SER A 232 -8.66 -24.79 -10.71
N ALA A 233 -9.09 -24.23 -9.59
CA ALA A 233 -8.77 -24.71 -8.26
C ALA A 233 -10.06 -25.24 -7.58
N LEU A 234 -10.08 -26.53 -7.25
CA LEU A 234 -11.15 -27.13 -6.45
C LEU A 234 -10.89 -26.78 -4.98
N VAL A 235 -11.66 -25.82 -4.47
CA VAL A 235 -11.54 -25.31 -3.08
C VAL A 235 -12.84 -25.44 -2.27
N LEU A 236 -13.92 -25.94 -2.88
CA LEU A 236 -15.23 -26.16 -2.24
C LEU A 236 -15.74 -27.58 -2.52
N PRO A 237 -15.04 -28.64 -2.09
CA PRO A 237 -15.53 -30.00 -2.23
C PRO A 237 -16.91 -30.12 -1.56
N ASN A 238 -17.91 -30.60 -2.30
CA ASN A 238 -19.30 -30.66 -1.82
C ASN A 238 -19.90 -29.29 -1.42
N ASN A 239 -19.49 -28.21 -2.11
CA ASN A 239 -19.94 -26.83 -1.92
C ASN A 239 -19.50 -26.13 -0.61
N GLU A 240 -18.57 -26.73 0.13
CA GLU A 240 -17.99 -26.16 1.35
C GLU A 240 -16.47 -26.34 1.33
N GLY A 241 -15.74 -25.34 1.82
CA GLY A 241 -14.29 -25.38 1.99
C GLY A 241 -13.86 -24.53 3.18
N THR A 242 -12.57 -24.24 3.30
CA THR A 242 -12.02 -23.41 4.38
C THR A 242 -11.28 -22.19 3.86
N PHE A 243 -11.01 -21.22 4.73
CA PHE A 243 -10.18 -20.07 4.39
C PHE A 243 -8.80 -20.50 3.84
N ALA A 244 -8.10 -21.39 4.53
CA ALA A 244 -6.80 -21.91 4.09
C ALA A 244 -6.87 -22.54 2.68
N GLN A 245 -7.92 -23.32 2.43
CA GLN A 245 -8.17 -23.98 1.15
C GLN A 245 -8.43 -22.96 0.03
N VAL A 246 -9.22 -21.92 0.29
CA VAL A 246 -9.49 -20.83 -0.67
C VAL A 246 -8.21 -20.04 -0.96
N ILE A 247 -7.42 -19.67 0.06
CA ILE A 247 -6.17 -18.95 -0.15
C ILE A 247 -5.16 -19.82 -0.92
N ALA A 248 -5.07 -21.11 -0.64
CA ALA A 248 -4.22 -22.03 -1.40
C ALA A 248 -4.63 -22.09 -2.88
N GLY A 249 -5.94 -22.11 -3.16
CA GLY A 249 -6.46 -21.99 -4.53
C GLY A 249 -6.15 -20.64 -5.18
N MET A 250 -6.24 -19.52 -4.43
CA MET A 250 -5.91 -18.19 -4.96
C MET A 250 -4.43 -18.14 -5.37
N GLN A 251 -3.55 -18.73 -4.56
CA GLN A 251 -2.12 -18.83 -4.88
C GLN A 251 -1.86 -19.68 -6.12
N TYR A 252 -2.57 -20.80 -6.23
CA TYR A 252 -2.41 -21.71 -7.36
C TYR A 252 -2.84 -21.07 -8.67
N VAL A 253 -3.97 -20.36 -8.71
CA VAL A 253 -4.39 -19.72 -9.96
C VAL A 253 -3.50 -18.55 -10.37
N LEU A 254 -2.77 -17.95 -9.42
CA LEU A 254 -1.79 -16.89 -9.67
C LEU A 254 -0.44 -17.43 -10.14
N ASP A 255 -0.10 -18.66 -9.76
CA ASP A 255 1.17 -19.31 -10.12
C ASP A 255 1.04 -20.85 -10.04
N PRO A 256 0.50 -21.48 -11.11
CA PRO A 256 0.23 -22.92 -11.16
C PRO A 256 1.48 -23.81 -11.06
N ASP A 257 2.55 -23.45 -11.76
CA ASP A 257 3.81 -24.18 -11.78
C ASP A 257 4.70 -23.90 -10.56
N ASN A 258 4.30 -22.93 -9.71
CA ASN A 258 4.99 -22.47 -8.52
C ASN A 258 6.35 -21.80 -8.84
N ASN A 259 6.48 -21.24 -10.03
CA ASN A 259 7.61 -20.45 -10.48
C ASN A 259 7.16 -19.01 -10.80
N ALA A 260 7.41 -18.08 -9.86
CA ALA A 260 7.00 -16.68 -10.05
C ALA A 260 7.67 -15.95 -11.25
N ASP A 261 8.65 -16.58 -11.91
CA ASP A 261 9.33 -16.03 -13.09
C ASP A 261 8.63 -16.43 -14.42
N THR A 262 7.64 -17.33 -14.42
CA THR A 262 6.81 -17.68 -15.60
C THR A 262 5.53 -16.85 -15.70
N ASP A 263 4.98 -16.78 -16.92
CA ASP A 263 3.70 -16.11 -17.22
C ASP A 263 2.58 -17.11 -17.42
N ASP A 264 2.29 -17.90 -16.40
CA ASP A 264 1.29 -18.97 -16.44
C ASP A 264 0.07 -18.69 -15.53
N GLY A 265 0.15 -17.67 -14.68
CA GLY A 265 -0.91 -17.22 -13.77
C GLY A 265 -2.08 -16.47 -14.40
N ALA A 266 -3.20 -16.41 -13.69
CA ALA A 266 -4.43 -15.76 -14.14
C ALA A 266 -4.32 -14.23 -14.21
N ASP A 267 -4.99 -13.62 -15.20
CA ASP A 267 -5.18 -12.17 -15.33
C ASP A 267 -6.44 -11.69 -14.58
N VAL A 268 -7.41 -12.59 -14.40
CA VAL A 268 -8.68 -12.36 -13.71
C VAL A 268 -8.95 -13.56 -12.81
N VAL A 269 -9.41 -13.34 -11.58
CA VAL A 269 -9.83 -14.42 -10.69
C VAL A 269 -11.32 -14.29 -10.39
N ASN A 270 -12.06 -15.34 -10.71
CA ASN A 270 -13.47 -15.49 -10.36
C ASN A 270 -13.64 -16.39 -9.13
N MET A 271 -14.40 -15.89 -8.15
CA MET A 271 -14.80 -16.65 -6.96
C MET A 271 -16.32 -16.57 -6.79
N SER A 272 -17.01 -17.67 -7.11
CA SER A 272 -18.47 -17.81 -6.99
C SER A 272 -18.87 -18.41 -5.63
N LEU A 273 -18.30 -17.86 -4.56
CA LEU A 273 -18.34 -18.37 -3.19
C LEU A 273 -18.34 -17.22 -2.18
N GLY A 274 -18.68 -17.49 -0.93
CA GLY A 274 -18.52 -16.50 0.13
C GLY A 274 -19.16 -16.88 1.46
N ILE A 275 -19.07 -15.95 2.41
CA ILE A 275 -19.63 -16.07 3.76
C ILE A 275 -20.41 -14.79 4.08
N PRO A 276 -21.62 -14.87 4.66
CA PRO A 276 -22.35 -13.68 5.12
C PRO A 276 -21.49 -12.78 6.03
N GLY A 277 -21.69 -11.48 5.90
CA GLY A 277 -21.01 -10.47 6.71
C GLY A 277 -19.65 -10.05 6.16
N THR A 278 -18.94 -9.25 6.94
CA THR A 278 -17.64 -8.67 6.60
C THR A 278 -16.52 -9.45 7.28
N HIS A 279 -15.52 -9.87 6.51
CA HIS A 279 -14.39 -10.68 6.99
C HIS A 279 -13.07 -10.01 6.59
N ASP A 280 -12.38 -9.41 7.57
CA ASP A 280 -11.10 -8.70 7.40
C ASP A 280 -9.99 -9.62 6.86
N GLU A 281 -10.14 -10.92 7.07
CA GLU A 281 -9.17 -11.94 6.71
C GLU A 281 -8.92 -11.98 5.20
N PHE A 282 -9.91 -11.63 4.37
CA PHE A 282 -9.76 -11.58 2.91
C PHE A 282 -9.12 -10.28 2.37
N ILE A 283 -8.91 -9.24 3.19
CA ILE A 283 -8.36 -7.95 2.74
C ILE A 283 -6.96 -8.14 2.15
N VAL A 284 -6.05 -8.70 2.94
CA VAL A 284 -4.63 -8.90 2.58
C VAL A 284 -4.46 -9.71 1.28
N PRO A 285 -5.08 -10.89 1.11
CA PRO A 285 -4.87 -11.70 -0.09
C PRO A 285 -5.48 -11.06 -1.34
N VAL A 286 -6.61 -10.36 -1.22
CA VAL A 286 -7.21 -9.61 -2.35
C VAL A 286 -6.36 -8.41 -2.74
N GLN A 287 -5.84 -7.66 -1.77
CA GLN A 287 -4.92 -6.55 -2.05
C GLN A 287 -3.62 -7.04 -2.70
N ASN A 288 -3.06 -8.16 -2.24
CA ASN A 288 -1.88 -8.74 -2.85
C ASN A 288 -2.13 -9.25 -4.28
N MET A 289 -3.32 -9.78 -4.55
CA MET A 289 -3.76 -10.15 -5.91
C MET A 289 -3.86 -8.93 -6.83
N ILE A 290 -4.45 -7.83 -6.36
CA ILE A 290 -4.53 -6.57 -7.11
C ILE A 290 -3.14 -5.98 -7.35
N LYS A 291 -2.27 -6.00 -6.33
CA LYS A 291 -0.87 -5.58 -6.47
C LYS A 291 -0.11 -6.43 -7.48
N ALA A 292 -0.47 -7.70 -7.68
CA ALA A 292 0.07 -8.56 -8.72
C ALA A 292 -0.47 -8.23 -10.14
N GLY A 293 -1.45 -7.33 -10.26
CA GLY A 293 -2.07 -6.91 -11.51
C GLY A 293 -3.31 -7.73 -11.91
N VAL A 294 -3.82 -8.58 -11.01
CA VAL A 294 -4.91 -9.52 -11.29
C VAL A 294 -6.24 -8.94 -10.85
N VAL A 295 -7.27 -9.08 -11.69
CA VAL A 295 -8.60 -8.49 -11.44
C VAL A 295 -9.47 -9.44 -10.59
N PRO A 296 -9.86 -9.05 -9.36
CA PRO A 296 -10.76 -9.86 -8.52
C PRO A 296 -12.24 -9.63 -8.87
N VAL A 297 -12.95 -10.67 -9.32
CA VAL A 297 -14.39 -10.62 -9.66
C VAL A 297 -15.15 -11.66 -8.87
N PHE A 298 -15.92 -11.24 -7.86
CA PHE A 298 -16.50 -12.15 -6.88
C PHE A 298 -18.02 -11.96 -6.74
N ALA A 299 -18.72 -13.05 -6.43
CA ALA A 299 -20.16 -13.04 -6.18
C ALA A 299 -20.50 -12.27 -4.88
N ILE A 300 -21.55 -11.43 -4.90
CA ILE A 300 -21.95 -10.63 -3.73
C ILE A 300 -22.69 -11.42 -2.64
N GLY A 301 -23.24 -12.59 -2.99
CA GLY A 301 -24.03 -13.44 -2.11
C GLY A 301 -25.50 -13.56 -2.51
N ASN A 302 -26.17 -14.59 -1.96
CA ASN A 302 -27.57 -14.94 -2.23
C ASN A 302 -28.44 -14.81 -0.96
N PHE A 303 -28.17 -13.81 -0.12
CA PHE A 303 -28.81 -13.61 1.20
C PHE A 303 -29.81 -12.44 1.21
N GLY A 304 -30.15 -11.90 0.04
CA GLY A 304 -31.19 -10.88 -0.12
C GLY A 304 -32.59 -11.43 0.21
N PRO A 305 -33.63 -10.58 0.24
CA PRO A 305 -33.67 -9.20 -0.25
C PRO A 305 -33.28 -8.11 0.77
N ALA A 306 -32.96 -8.48 2.01
CA ALA A 306 -32.70 -7.52 3.08
C ALA A 306 -31.48 -6.62 2.76
N ALA A 307 -31.52 -5.37 3.23
CA ALA A 307 -30.35 -4.50 3.21
C ALA A 307 -29.25 -5.06 4.14
N GLY A 308 -27.98 -4.83 3.79
CA GLY A 308 -26.84 -5.33 4.57
C GLY A 308 -26.63 -6.84 4.50
N SER A 309 -27.13 -7.49 3.44
CA SER A 309 -27.11 -8.95 3.27
C SER A 309 -25.90 -9.49 2.51
N THR A 310 -24.88 -8.67 2.26
CA THR A 310 -23.71 -9.07 1.47
C THR A 310 -22.79 -10.05 2.18
N GLY A 311 -21.93 -10.75 1.43
CA GLY A 311 -20.89 -11.61 1.99
C GLY A 311 -19.49 -11.34 1.43
N SER A 312 -18.47 -11.68 2.23
CA SER A 312 -17.07 -11.67 1.81
C SER A 312 -16.72 -12.92 1.00
N PRO A 313 -15.82 -12.84 0.00
CA PRO A 313 -14.99 -11.67 -0.33
C PRO A 313 -15.65 -10.63 -1.26
N GLY A 314 -16.82 -10.90 -1.86
CA GLY A 314 -17.41 -10.00 -2.87
C GLY A 314 -17.87 -8.62 -2.35
N ASN A 315 -18.06 -8.48 -1.04
CA ASN A 315 -18.37 -7.20 -0.42
C ASN A 315 -17.13 -6.35 -0.07
N LEU A 316 -15.91 -6.85 -0.29
CA LEU A 316 -14.68 -6.07 -0.08
C LEU A 316 -14.65 -4.87 -1.04
N PRO A 317 -14.37 -3.63 -0.57
CA PRO A 317 -14.27 -2.45 -1.43
C PRO A 317 -13.35 -2.63 -2.63
N ASP A 318 -12.23 -3.32 -2.43
CA ASP A 318 -11.20 -3.56 -3.45
C ASP A 318 -11.59 -4.63 -4.50
N SER A 319 -12.58 -5.48 -4.22
CA SER A 319 -13.07 -6.48 -5.17
C SER A 319 -14.16 -5.92 -6.10
N ILE A 320 -14.33 -6.51 -7.28
CA ILE A 320 -15.53 -6.28 -8.10
C ILE A 320 -16.63 -7.21 -7.59
N GLY A 321 -17.55 -6.67 -6.79
CA GLY A 321 -18.68 -7.42 -6.24
C GLY A 321 -19.86 -7.45 -7.22
N VAL A 322 -20.30 -8.65 -7.60
CA VAL A 322 -21.30 -8.83 -8.67
C VAL A 322 -22.64 -9.33 -8.12
N GLY A 323 -23.69 -8.52 -8.32
CA GLY A 323 -25.09 -8.87 -8.05
C GLY A 323 -25.79 -9.53 -9.23
N ALA A 324 -26.94 -10.15 -8.96
CA ALA A 324 -27.72 -10.88 -9.96
C ALA A 324 -28.96 -10.11 -10.41
N VAL A 325 -29.20 -10.08 -11.73
CA VAL A 325 -30.45 -9.62 -12.34
C VAL A 325 -31.10 -10.71 -13.19
N ASP A 326 -32.42 -10.59 -13.39
CA ASP A 326 -33.19 -11.42 -14.31
C ASP A 326 -33.07 -10.95 -15.77
N GLN A 327 -33.76 -11.65 -16.69
CA GLN A 327 -33.76 -11.34 -18.13
C GLN A 327 -34.33 -9.94 -18.44
N ASN A 328 -35.23 -9.45 -17.59
CA ASN A 328 -35.82 -8.11 -17.71
C ASN A 328 -34.89 -7.02 -17.16
N GLY A 329 -33.81 -7.39 -16.46
CA GLY A 329 -32.89 -6.47 -15.81
C GLY A 329 -33.29 -6.08 -14.39
N ASN A 330 -34.29 -6.74 -13.81
CA ASN A 330 -34.69 -6.53 -12.43
C ASN A 330 -33.72 -7.24 -11.50
N VAL A 331 -33.42 -6.62 -10.35
CA VAL A 331 -32.59 -7.27 -9.31
C VAL A 331 -33.27 -8.56 -8.82
N ALA A 332 -32.53 -9.65 -8.80
CA ALA A 332 -33.05 -10.91 -8.29
C ALA A 332 -33.38 -10.77 -6.79
N SER A 333 -34.47 -11.41 -6.34
CA SER A 333 -34.90 -11.32 -4.94
C SER A 333 -33.85 -11.83 -3.95
N PHE A 334 -33.14 -12.91 -4.34
CA PHE A 334 -32.06 -13.49 -3.54
C PHE A 334 -30.75 -12.68 -3.59
N SER A 335 -30.55 -11.81 -4.59
CA SER A 335 -29.28 -11.09 -4.74
C SER A 335 -29.03 -10.25 -3.49
N SER A 336 -27.89 -10.46 -2.85
CA SER A 336 -27.50 -9.68 -1.67
C SER A 336 -27.35 -8.20 -2.01
N ARG A 337 -27.63 -7.35 -1.01
CA ARG A 337 -27.75 -5.89 -1.15
C ARG A 337 -26.98 -5.19 -0.05
N GLY A 338 -26.40 -4.05 -0.41
CA GLY A 338 -25.82 -3.12 0.55
C GLY A 338 -26.91 -2.41 1.38
N PRO A 339 -26.52 -1.36 2.14
CA PRO A 339 -25.14 -0.91 2.31
C PRO A 339 -24.32 -1.93 3.08
N VAL A 340 -23.01 -1.93 2.86
CA VAL A 340 -22.05 -2.72 3.63
C VAL A 340 -21.48 -1.81 4.71
N ALA A 341 -21.96 -1.96 5.94
CA ALA A 341 -21.31 -1.35 7.09
C ALA A 341 -20.15 -2.26 7.51
N TRP A 342 -18.92 -1.80 7.26
CA TRP A 342 -17.72 -2.52 7.63
C TRP A 342 -17.15 -1.91 8.92
N THR A 343 -17.00 -2.75 9.93
CA THR A 343 -16.39 -2.42 11.21
C THR A 343 -15.25 -3.40 11.45
N GLY A 344 -14.01 -2.94 11.29
CA GLY A 344 -12.81 -3.79 11.36
C GLY A 344 -11.59 -3.03 10.84
N LYS A 345 -10.71 -3.73 10.12
CA LYS A 345 -9.54 -3.14 9.44
C LYS A 345 -9.91 -2.15 8.35
N ILE A 346 -11.09 -2.34 7.75
CA ILE A 346 -11.76 -1.33 6.93
C ILE A 346 -12.86 -0.71 7.80
N ASN A 347 -13.00 0.61 7.82
CA ASN A 347 -14.05 1.28 8.59
C ASN A 347 -14.88 2.18 7.66
N GLY A 348 -16.19 1.95 7.60
CA GLY A 348 -17.08 2.79 6.80
C GLY A 348 -18.31 2.09 6.25
N VAL A 349 -19.09 2.82 5.46
CA VAL A 349 -20.30 2.32 4.80
C VAL A 349 -20.11 2.38 3.29
N PHE A 350 -20.15 1.22 2.64
CA PHE A 350 -19.88 1.07 1.20
C PHE A 350 -21.14 0.65 0.45
N VAL A 351 -21.31 1.20 -0.76
CA VAL A 351 -22.35 0.74 -1.68
C VAL A 351 -21.85 -0.49 -2.42
N LYS A 352 -22.51 -1.63 -2.18
CA LYS A 352 -22.32 -2.91 -2.88
C LYS A 352 -23.69 -3.51 -3.26
N PRO A 353 -23.77 -4.37 -4.29
CA PRO A 353 -22.71 -4.78 -5.23
C PRO A 353 -22.16 -3.58 -6.04
N ASP A 354 -21.03 -3.76 -6.73
CA ASP A 354 -20.51 -2.70 -7.62
C ASP A 354 -21.24 -2.67 -8.95
N ILE A 355 -21.58 -3.85 -9.46
CA ILE A 355 -22.25 -4.05 -10.75
C ILE A 355 -23.21 -5.23 -10.63
N ALA A 356 -24.10 -5.36 -11.61
CA ALA A 356 -24.96 -6.51 -11.78
C ALA A 356 -24.70 -7.21 -13.12
N ALA A 357 -24.95 -8.51 -13.15
CA ALA A 357 -24.93 -9.32 -14.35
C ALA A 357 -26.08 -10.35 -14.33
N PRO A 358 -26.42 -10.96 -15.48
CA PRO A 358 -27.40 -12.04 -15.55
C PRO A 358 -27.15 -13.13 -14.50
N GLY A 359 -28.14 -13.44 -13.67
CA GLY A 359 -27.98 -14.43 -12.60
C GLY A 359 -29.22 -15.23 -12.27
N VAL A 360 -30.28 -15.16 -13.08
CA VAL A 360 -31.53 -15.92 -12.89
C VAL A 360 -31.74 -16.86 -14.07
N GLU A 361 -31.96 -18.14 -13.80
CA GLU A 361 -32.22 -19.17 -14.83
C GLU A 361 -31.14 -19.20 -15.93
N ILE A 362 -29.88 -19.18 -15.50
CA ILE A 362 -28.73 -19.14 -16.40
C ILE A 362 -28.37 -20.57 -16.81
N THR A 363 -28.49 -20.87 -18.10
CA THR A 363 -28.15 -22.18 -18.66
C THR A 363 -26.65 -22.27 -18.93
N SER A 364 -25.99 -23.33 -18.43
CA SER A 364 -24.58 -23.64 -18.67
C SER A 364 -24.31 -25.14 -18.55
N ALA A 365 -23.04 -25.53 -18.70
CA ALA A 365 -22.55 -26.90 -18.63
C ALA A 365 -22.70 -27.51 -17.23
N PHE A 366 -23.07 -28.78 -17.15
CA PHE A 366 -23.05 -29.63 -15.96
C PHE A 366 -22.17 -30.86 -16.25
N PRO A 367 -21.60 -31.51 -15.22
CA PRO A 367 -20.77 -32.69 -15.40
C PRO A 367 -21.47 -33.81 -16.18
N GLY A 368 -20.67 -34.58 -16.93
CA GLY A 368 -21.16 -35.72 -17.72
C GLY A 368 -21.91 -35.31 -18.98
N ASN A 369 -21.41 -34.29 -19.69
CA ASN A 369 -21.97 -33.77 -20.94
C ASN A 369 -23.41 -33.26 -20.83
N LYS A 370 -23.80 -32.73 -19.66
CA LYS A 370 -25.16 -32.24 -19.38
C LYS A 370 -25.20 -30.71 -19.41
N TYR A 371 -26.41 -30.17 -19.47
CA TYR A 371 -26.66 -28.74 -19.26
C TYR A 371 -27.67 -28.56 -18.14
N GLY A 372 -27.61 -27.42 -17.45
CA GLY A 372 -28.51 -27.10 -16.34
C GLY A 372 -28.70 -25.60 -16.18
N ALA A 373 -29.84 -25.20 -15.58
CA ALA A 373 -30.12 -23.82 -15.24
C ALA A 373 -29.94 -23.58 -13.73
N LEU A 374 -29.09 -22.62 -13.39
CA LEU A 374 -28.86 -22.18 -12.02
C LEU A 374 -29.20 -20.69 -11.88
N SER A 375 -29.67 -20.32 -10.69
CA SER A 375 -29.86 -18.92 -10.31
C SER A 375 -29.02 -18.59 -9.08
N GLY A 376 -28.24 -17.52 -9.17
CA GLY A 376 -27.32 -17.05 -8.14
C GLY A 376 -26.44 -15.90 -8.62
N SER A 377 -25.94 -15.11 -7.67
CA SER A 377 -24.79 -14.22 -7.90
C SER A 377 -23.56 -15.01 -8.34
N SER A 378 -23.50 -16.31 -8.01
CA SER A 378 -22.53 -17.28 -8.50
C SER A 378 -22.53 -17.47 -10.02
N GLN A 379 -23.65 -17.19 -10.72
CA GLN A 379 -23.74 -17.20 -12.18
C GLN A 379 -23.44 -15.81 -12.76
N ALA A 380 -23.83 -14.75 -12.06
CA ALA A 380 -23.56 -13.37 -12.45
C ALA A 380 -22.05 -13.05 -12.43
N SER A 381 -21.33 -13.51 -11.40
CA SER A 381 -19.88 -13.30 -11.23
C SER A 381 -19.04 -13.81 -12.41
N PRO A 382 -19.15 -15.08 -12.86
CA PRO A 382 -18.36 -15.56 -14.00
C PRO A 382 -18.75 -14.86 -15.31
N ILE A 383 -20.00 -14.43 -15.49
CA ILE A 383 -20.38 -13.63 -16.66
C ILE A 383 -19.64 -12.29 -16.68
N ALA A 384 -19.54 -11.62 -15.52
CA ALA A 384 -18.74 -10.40 -15.38
C ALA A 384 -17.23 -10.64 -15.54
N ALA A 385 -16.71 -11.76 -15.01
CA ALA A 385 -15.30 -12.13 -15.15
C ALA A 385 -14.93 -12.45 -16.61
N GLY A 386 -15.81 -13.14 -17.34
CA GLY A 386 -15.66 -13.35 -18.77
C GLY A 386 -15.71 -12.02 -19.55
N ALA A 387 -16.56 -11.07 -19.15
CA ALA A 387 -16.56 -9.73 -19.72
C ALA A 387 -15.21 -9.01 -19.49
N VAL A 388 -14.61 -9.12 -18.30
CA VAL A 388 -13.25 -8.62 -18.04
C VAL A 388 -12.23 -9.28 -18.97
N ALA A 389 -12.32 -10.59 -19.19
CA ALA A 389 -11.42 -11.28 -20.10
C ALA A 389 -11.55 -10.79 -21.56
N LEU A 390 -12.76 -10.46 -22.01
CA LEU A 390 -12.95 -9.79 -23.31
C LEU A 390 -12.24 -8.43 -23.35
N LEU A 391 -12.39 -7.61 -22.31
CA LEU A 391 -11.72 -6.29 -22.22
C LEU A 391 -10.19 -6.42 -22.23
N LEU A 392 -9.64 -7.37 -21.48
CA LEU A 392 -8.20 -7.63 -21.44
C LEU A 392 -7.68 -8.18 -22.77
N SER A 393 -8.45 -9.01 -23.48
CA SER A 393 -8.08 -9.47 -24.82
C SER A 393 -8.09 -8.34 -25.86
N ALA A 394 -8.95 -7.33 -25.66
CA ALA A 394 -9.02 -6.16 -26.52
C ALA A 394 -7.90 -5.15 -26.24
N LYS A 395 -7.48 -5.02 -24.98
CA LYS A 395 -6.42 -4.11 -24.55
C LYS A 395 -5.53 -4.78 -23.49
N PRO A 396 -4.57 -5.62 -23.92
CA PRO A 396 -3.63 -6.29 -23.01
C PRO A 396 -2.86 -5.29 -22.15
N GLY A 397 -2.57 -5.64 -20.90
CA GLY A 397 -1.85 -4.77 -19.95
C GLY A 397 -2.70 -3.65 -19.33
N THR A 398 -4.01 -3.63 -19.56
CA THR A 398 -4.92 -2.69 -18.88
C THR A 398 -4.91 -2.93 -17.37
N SER A 399 -4.76 -1.86 -16.58
CA SER A 399 -4.74 -1.96 -15.11
C SER A 399 -6.09 -2.35 -14.53
N VAL A 400 -6.08 -2.91 -13.31
CA VAL A 400 -7.29 -3.26 -12.56
C VAL A 400 -8.25 -2.08 -12.44
N ASP A 401 -7.74 -0.88 -12.14
CA ASP A 401 -8.58 0.32 -12.01
C ASP A 401 -9.17 0.78 -13.34
N ALA A 402 -8.43 0.66 -14.44
CA ALA A 402 -8.96 0.97 -15.76
C ALA A 402 -10.07 -0.01 -16.18
N ILE A 403 -9.94 -1.29 -15.86
CA ILE A 403 -11.00 -2.30 -16.04
C ILE A 403 -12.24 -1.95 -15.20
N LYS A 404 -12.05 -1.66 -13.90
CA LYS A 404 -13.14 -1.24 -13.00
C LYS A 404 -13.86 -0.01 -13.54
N ASN A 405 -13.12 1.04 -13.91
CA ASN A 405 -13.68 2.28 -14.45
C ASN A 405 -14.45 2.04 -15.75
N ALA A 406 -13.92 1.21 -16.65
CA ALA A 406 -14.61 0.87 -17.91
C ALA A 406 -15.93 0.13 -17.65
N LEU A 407 -15.94 -0.87 -16.77
CA LEU A 407 -17.15 -1.60 -16.39
C LEU A 407 -18.17 -0.70 -15.69
N PHE A 408 -17.73 0.09 -14.69
CA PHE A 408 -18.63 0.88 -13.85
C PHE A 408 -19.23 2.06 -14.60
N SER A 409 -18.43 2.78 -15.39
CA SER A 409 -18.89 3.97 -16.13
C SER A 409 -19.69 3.67 -17.39
N SER A 410 -19.80 2.39 -17.78
CA SER A 410 -20.60 1.93 -18.92
C SER A 410 -21.80 1.07 -18.53
N ALA A 411 -21.90 0.69 -17.26
CA ALA A 411 -23.04 -0.06 -16.75
C ALA A 411 -24.32 0.79 -16.76
N SER A 412 -25.48 0.12 -16.74
CA SER A 412 -26.79 0.75 -16.97
C SER A 412 -27.18 1.85 -15.98
N ASN A 413 -26.48 1.96 -14.86
CA ASN A 413 -26.71 2.89 -13.76
C ASN A 413 -25.41 3.62 -13.35
N ALA A 414 -24.50 3.88 -14.30
CA ALA A 414 -23.19 4.50 -14.10
C ALA A 414 -23.22 5.82 -13.30
N GLY A 415 -24.31 6.60 -13.39
CA GLY A 415 -24.47 7.89 -12.72
C GLY A 415 -25.09 7.84 -11.31
N SER A 416 -25.69 6.72 -10.91
CA SER A 416 -26.52 6.65 -9.69
C SER A 416 -26.32 5.35 -8.92
N LYS A 417 -25.05 5.01 -8.59
CA LYS A 417 -24.69 3.78 -7.85
C LYS A 417 -25.61 3.57 -6.64
N ASN A 418 -26.19 2.38 -6.50
CA ASN A 418 -27.12 2.07 -5.41
C ASN A 418 -26.85 0.69 -4.78
N ASN A 419 -27.49 0.42 -3.64
CA ASN A 419 -27.29 -0.81 -2.86
C ASN A 419 -27.93 -2.08 -3.45
N ASN A 420 -28.66 -1.98 -4.57
CA ASN A 420 -29.34 -3.12 -5.19
C ASN A 420 -28.52 -3.72 -6.33
N VAL A 421 -28.05 -2.87 -7.23
CA VAL A 421 -27.36 -3.27 -8.48
C VAL A 421 -26.03 -2.54 -8.68
N GLY A 422 -25.61 -1.70 -7.74
CA GLY A 422 -24.43 -0.86 -7.89
C GLY A 422 -24.58 0.11 -9.06
N TYR A 423 -23.58 0.14 -9.93
CA TYR A 423 -23.57 0.84 -11.21
C TYR A 423 -24.45 0.17 -12.27
N GLY A 424 -25.18 -0.89 -11.94
CA GLY A 424 -26.19 -1.51 -12.80
C GLY A 424 -25.66 -2.67 -13.62
N LEU A 425 -26.46 -3.07 -14.61
CA LEU A 425 -26.14 -4.17 -15.51
C LEU A 425 -24.94 -3.81 -16.39
N ILE A 426 -23.96 -4.71 -16.45
CA ILE A 426 -22.76 -4.53 -17.29
C ILE A 426 -23.08 -4.46 -18.79
N SER A 427 -22.25 -3.71 -19.52
CA SER A 427 -22.27 -3.61 -20.99
C SER A 427 -20.86 -3.84 -21.53
N VAL A 428 -20.61 -4.98 -22.17
CA VAL A 428 -19.31 -5.27 -22.81
C VAL A 428 -18.99 -4.24 -23.90
N PRO A 429 -19.90 -3.89 -24.82
CA PRO A 429 -19.60 -2.88 -25.84
C PRO A 429 -19.32 -1.50 -25.24
N GLY A 430 -20.09 -1.11 -24.22
CA GLY A 430 -19.88 0.15 -23.51
C GLY A 430 -18.51 0.20 -22.84
N ALA A 431 -18.12 -0.88 -22.15
CA ALA A 431 -16.83 -0.97 -21.48
C ALA A 431 -15.66 -0.98 -22.48
N LEU A 432 -15.77 -1.69 -23.61
CA LEU A 432 -14.78 -1.64 -24.70
C LEU A 432 -14.61 -0.20 -25.20
N GLY A 433 -15.72 0.50 -25.44
CA GLY A 433 -15.71 1.91 -25.86
C GLY A 433 -14.97 2.82 -24.86
N LYS A 434 -15.15 2.60 -23.54
CA LYS A 434 -14.41 3.35 -22.50
C LYS A 434 -12.91 3.09 -22.51
N LEU A 435 -12.47 1.94 -22.99
CA LEU A 435 -11.04 1.62 -23.15
C LEU A 435 -10.46 2.12 -24.48
N GLY A 436 -11.27 2.71 -25.35
CA GLY A 436 -10.89 3.12 -26.71
C GLY A 436 -10.85 1.96 -27.70
N ALA A 437 -11.41 0.80 -27.35
CA ALA A 437 -11.58 -0.32 -28.27
C ALA A 437 -12.96 -0.23 -28.94
N SER A 438 -13.01 -0.19 -30.27
CA SER A 438 -14.28 -0.15 -30.99
C SER A 438 -14.76 -1.57 -31.29
N ALA A 439 -16.00 -1.87 -30.90
CA ALA A 439 -16.68 -3.11 -31.31
C ALA A 439 -17.04 -3.15 -32.81
N GLY A 440 -16.67 -2.11 -33.60
CA GLY A 440 -16.89 -2.02 -35.04
C GLY A 440 -15.60 -1.94 -35.88
N ALA A 441 -14.41 -2.03 -35.28
CA ALA A 441 -13.14 -2.05 -36.00
C ALA A 441 -12.59 -3.50 -36.04
N PRO A 442 -12.07 -3.99 -37.18
CA PRO A 442 -11.43 -5.30 -37.22
C PRO A 442 -10.23 -5.33 -36.27
N ALA A 443 -10.11 -6.41 -35.48
CA ALA A 443 -9.01 -6.61 -34.56
C ALA A 443 -7.64 -6.45 -35.27
N PRO A 444 -6.64 -5.83 -34.64
CA PRO A 444 -5.25 -5.88 -35.11
C PRO A 444 -4.82 -7.34 -35.26
N ALA A 445 -4.15 -7.67 -36.36
CA ALA A 445 -3.61 -9.02 -36.58
C ALA A 445 -2.70 -9.42 -35.38
N PRO A 446 -2.75 -10.68 -34.92
CA PRO A 446 -1.92 -11.14 -33.82
C PRO A 446 -0.45 -10.88 -34.13
N ALA A 447 0.27 -10.33 -33.16
CA ALA A 447 1.72 -10.19 -33.25
C ALA A 447 2.33 -11.58 -33.51
N PRO A 448 3.24 -11.72 -34.49
CA PRO A 448 3.87 -13.00 -34.78
C PRO A 448 4.57 -13.53 -33.52
N ALA A 449 4.40 -14.83 -33.26
CA ALA A 449 5.08 -15.50 -32.17
C ALA A 449 6.61 -15.27 -32.28
N PRO A 450 7.31 -15.02 -31.17
CA PRO A 450 8.77 -14.95 -31.19
C PRO A 450 9.32 -16.24 -31.81
N ALA A 451 10.20 -16.10 -32.81
CA ALA A 451 10.89 -17.23 -33.38
C ALA A 451 11.65 -17.99 -32.27
N PRO A 452 11.70 -19.33 -32.29
CA PRO A 452 12.47 -20.11 -31.33
C PRO A 452 13.90 -19.57 -31.24
N ALA A 453 14.37 -19.33 -30.01
CA ALA A 453 15.76 -18.93 -29.79
C ALA A 453 16.71 -19.97 -30.42
N PRO A 454 17.73 -19.55 -31.19
CA PRO A 454 18.72 -20.47 -31.72
C PRO A 454 19.37 -21.25 -30.57
N ALA A 455 19.56 -22.56 -30.75
CA ALA A 455 20.28 -23.40 -29.80
C ALA A 455 21.67 -22.80 -29.52
N PRO A 456 22.16 -22.82 -28.25
CA PRO A 456 23.47 -22.28 -27.92
C PRO A 456 24.56 -23.02 -28.71
N ALA A 457 25.41 -22.27 -29.41
CA ALA A 457 26.61 -22.82 -30.03
C ALA A 457 27.58 -23.34 -28.94
N PRO A 458 28.30 -24.46 -29.18
CA PRO A 458 29.29 -24.98 -28.24
C PRO A 458 30.38 -23.95 -27.93
N ALA A 459 30.74 -23.81 -26.65
CA ALA A 459 31.78 -22.91 -26.20
C ALA A 459 33.16 -23.30 -26.79
N PRO A 460 33.96 -22.33 -27.28
CA PRO A 460 35.32 -22.61 -27.77
C PRO A 460 36.28 -22.94 -26.61
N ALA A 461 37.19 -23.89 -26.88
CA ALA A 461 38.18 -24.39 -25.94
C ALA A 461 39.19 -23.31 -25.48
N PRO A 462 39.67 -23.35 -24.23
CA PRO A 462 40.60 -22.35 -23.69
C PRO A 462 42.00 -22.45 -24.34
N ALA A 463 42.58 -21.29 -24.64
CA ALA A 463 43.92 -21.14 -25.20
C ALA A 463 45.04 -21.30 -24.12
N PRO A 464 46.26 -21.73 -24.49
CA PRO A 464 47.34 -22.00 -23.53
C PRO A 464 47.99 -20.72 -22.98
N ALA A 465 48.47 -20.79 -21.74
CA ALA A 465 49.14 -19.70 -21.02
C ALA A 465 50.55 -19.38 -21.56
N PRO A 466 51.00 -18.10 -21.55
CA PRO A 466 52.35 -17.73 -21.97
C PRO A 466 53.41 -17.91 -20.86
N ALA A 467 54.64 -18.23 -21.29
CA ALA A 467 55.83 -18.50 -20.49
C ALA A 467 56.52 -17.23 -19.91
N PRO A 468 57.30 -17.33 -18.82
CA PRO A 468 57.92 -16.18 -18.15
C PRO A 468 59.25 -15.73 -18.80
N ALA A 469 59.51 -14.41 -18.76
CA ALA A 469 60.73 -13.76 -19.29
C ALA A 469 61.80 -13.52 -18.18
N PRO A 470 63.10 -13.43 -18.53
CA PRO A 470 64.23 -13.54 -17.60
C PRO A 470 64.76 -12.21 -17.02
N ALA A 471 65.55 -12.31 -15.95
CA ALA A 471 66.12 -11.23 -15.16
C ALA A 471 67.42 -10.62 -15.77
N PRO A 472 67.73 -9.33 -15.55
CA PRO A 472 68.98 -8.70 -15.98
C PRO A 472 70.08 -8.71 -14.90
N THR A 473 71.34 -8.77 -15.35
CA THR A 473 72.61 -8.78 -14.60
C THR A 473 73.38 -7.43 -14.78
N PRO A 474 74.39 -7.10 -13.93
CA PRO A 474 74.82 -5.72 -13.63
C PRO A 474 76.09 -5.27 -14.37
N ALA A 475 76.42 -3.96 -14.27
CA ALA A 475 77.66 -3.36 -14.77
C ALA A 475 78.18 -2.20 -13.86
N PRO A 476 79.49 -1.84 -13.92
CA PRO A 476 80.36 -1.57 -12.76
C PRO A 476 80.79 -0.10 -12.52
N ALA A 477 81.52 0.12 -11.42
CA ALA A 477 82.16 1.38 -10.96
C ALA A 477 83.53 1.67 -11.63
N PRO A 478 84.00 2.95 -11.66
CA PRO A 478 85.17 3.34 -10.84
C PRO A 478 85.20 4.81 -10.30
N ALA A 479 86.17 5.08 -9.40
CA ALA A 479 86.43 6.27 -8.54
C ALA A 479 87.52 7.24 -9.13
N PRO A 480 88.22 8.19 -8.41
CA PRO A 480 88.05 8.85 -7.08
C PRO A 480 88.34 10.42 -6.99
N ALA A 481 87.91 11.06 -5.87
CA ALA A 481 88.48 12.20 -5.05
C ALA A 481 88.85 13.59 -5.68
N PRO A 482 88.71 14.77 -5.00
CA PRO A 482 89.10 15.07 -3.59
C PRO A 482 88.22 16.06 -2.75
N THR A 483 88.58 16.22 -1.46
CA THR A 483 88.13 17.21 -0.42
C THR A 483 89.36 18.08 0.02
N PRO A 484 89.32 19.24 0.77
CA PRO A 484 88.30 19.79 1.71
C PRO A 484 88.08 21.35 1.86
N ALA A 485 86.92 21.73 2.46
CA ALA A 485 86.55 22.83 3.43
C ALA A 485 86.71 24.36 3.12
N PRO A 486 86.03 25.32 3.82
CA PRO A 486 84.94 25.26 4.83
C PRO A 486 83.67 26.14 4.56
N ALA A 487 82.71 26.07 5.50
CA ALA A 487 81.30 26.54 5.51
C ALA A 487 81.03 28.07 5.36
N PRO A 488 79.77 28.49 5.03
CA PRO A 488 78.73 28.69 6.05
C PRO A 488 77.29 28.28 5.64
N THR A 489 76.43 28.01 6.63
CA THR A 489 74.97 27.75 6.51
C THR A 489 74.21 29.02 6.10
N PRO A 490 73.12 28.94 5.28
CA PRO A 490 71.77 28.82 5.88
C PRO A 490 70.68 28.08 5.05
N ALA A 491 69.61 27.75 5.77
CA ALA A 491 68.21 27.46 5.38
C ALA A 491 67.82 26.05 4.85
N PRO A 492 66.89 25.35 5.54
CA PRO A 492 66.33 24.08 5.07
C PRO A 492 65.39 24.26 3.86
N ALA A 493 65.59 23.40 2.87
CA ALA A 493 64.73 23.26 1.69
C ALA A 493 63.35 22.67 2.05
N PRO A 494 62.27 23.10 1.38
CA PRO A 494 60.91 22.64 1.64
C PRO A 494 60.69 21.18 1.21
N THR A 495 59.96 20.47 2.06
CA THR A 495 59.47 19.09 1.92
C THR A 495 58.63 18.89 0.64
N PRO A 496 58.73 17.74 -0.06
CA PRO A 496 57.89 17.45 -1.22
C PRO A 496 56.39 17.42 -0.85
N PRO A 497 55.48 17.98 -1.66
CA PRO A 497 54.05 17.97 -1.38
C PRO A 497 53.46 16.54 -1.41
N ALA A 498 52.59 16.26 -0.45
CA ALA A 498 51.90 14.98 -0.30
C ALA A 498 51.15 14.55 -1.57
N ALA A 499 51.21 13.25 -1.89
CA ALA A 499 50.57 12.67 -3.07
C ALA A 499 49.04 12.91 -3.05
N GLN A 500 48.54 13.58 -4.09
CA GLN A 500 47.12 13.88 -4.29
C GLN A 500 46.32 12.61 -4.65
N PRO A 501 45.03 12.52 -4.28
CA PRO A 501 44.17 11.42 -4.70
C PRO A 501 43.99 11.41 -6.23
N THR A 502 43.99 10.22 -6.82
CA THR A 502 43.82 10.03 -8.26
C THR A 502 42.38 9.64 -8.59
N GLY A 503 41.80 10.21 -9.64
CA GLY A 503 40.39 9.99 -10.04
C GLY A 503 40.22 8.97 -11.17
N PRO A 504 38.98 8.56 -11.49
CA PRO A 504 38.68 7.78 -12.69
C PRO A 504 39.08 8.53 -13.96
N ALA A 505 39.37 7.79 -15.04
CA ALA A 505 39.70 8.39 -16.33
C ALA A 505 38.58 9.31 -16.84
N GLY A 506 38.92 10.56 -17.18
CA GLY A 506 37.97 11.56 -17.67
C GLY A 506 37.22 12.34 -16.59
N TYR A 507 37.51 12.12 -15.31
CA TYR A 507 36.95 12.91 -14.21
C TYR A 507 38.00 13.91 -13.67
N ALA A 508 37.57 15.14 -13.37
CA ALA A 508 38.40 16.18 -12.79
C ALA A 508 38.24 16.21 -11.25
N LEU A 509 39.34 16.42 -10.52
CA LEU A 509 39.28 16.56 -9.06
C LEU A 509 38.50 17.82 -8.70
N CYS A 510 37.44 17.64 -7.91
CA CYS A 510 36.55 18.71 -7.47
C CYS A 510 36.82 19.14 -6.03
N ALA A 511 37.05 18.20 -5.12
CA ALA A 511 37.35 18.47 -3.72
C ALA A 511 38.14 17.31 -3.09
N LEU A 512 38.97 17.61 -2.10
CA LEU A 512 39.57 16.59 -1.23
C LEU A 512 38.57 16.15 -0.15
N GLU A 513 38.76 14.94 0.36
CA GLU A 513 37.95 14.41 1.46
C GLU A 513 37.88 15.40 2.65
N GLY A 514 36.68 15.66 3.14
CA GLY A 514 36.37 16.66 4.17
C GLY A 514 35.97 18.03 3.64
N SER A 515 36.15 18.31 2.35
CA SER A 515 35.80 19.59 1.72
C SER A 515 34.54 19.49 0.85
N LYS A 516 33.94 20.62 0.48
CA LYS A 516 32.76 20.66 -0.40
C LYS A 516 33.18 20.78 -1.87
N CYS A 517 32.65 19.89 -2.70
CA CYS A 517 32.75 19.97 -4.16
C CYS A 517 31.66 20.92 -4.66
N ASN A 518 32.03 22.05 -5.26
CA ASN A 518 31.08 23.08 -5.72
C ASN A 518 31.03 23.11 -7.25
N PHE A 519 29.84 22.94 -7.81
CA PHE A 519 29.53 23.18 -9.22
C PHE A 519 28.03 23.42 -9.36
N THR A 520 27.57 23.84 -10.52
CA THR A 520 26.14 24.01 -10.85
C THR A 520 25.70 23.03 -11.92
N GLY A 521 24.44 22.61 -11.86
CA GLY A 521 23.86 21.61 -12.76
C GLY A 521 24.20 20.18 -12.37
N ARG A 522 23.93 19.23 -13.28
CA ARG A 522 24.19 17.80 -13.07
C ARG A 522 25.54 17.40 -13.65
N LYS A 523 26.35 16.71 -12.85
CA LYS A 523 27.62 16.11 -13.29
C LYS A 523 27.70 14.67 -12.81
N GLU A 524 28.36 13.81 -13.59
CA GLU A 524 28.79 12.51 -13.04
C GLU A 524 29.78 12.80 -11.91
N ALA A 525 29.70 12.06 -10.82
CA ALA A 525 30.51 12.24 -9.63
C ALA A 525 31.14 10.92 -9.18
N ALA A 526 32.35 10.97 -8.66
CA ALA A 526 33.05 9.82 -8.10
C ALA A 526 33.77 10.19 -6.79
N PHE A 527 33.72 9.35 -5.77
CA PHE A 527 34.46 9.50 -4.52
C PHE A 527 35.41 8.31 -4.33
N GLY A 528 36.70 8.57 -4.16
CA GLY A 528 37.69 7.51 -3.95
C GLY A 528 39.12 7.92 -4.30
N THR A 529 39.99 6.93 -4.55
CA THR A 529 41.36 7.14 -5.02
C THR A 529 41.92 5.86 -5.62
N ALA A 530 42.92 5.94 -6.50
CA ALA A 530 43.76 4.82 -6.94
C ALA A 530 42.97 3.58 -7.43
N GLY A 531 41.96 3.80 -8.27
CA GLY A 531 41.18 2.72 -8.89
C GLY A 531 40.01 2.19 -8.06
N ARG A 532 39.78 2.71 -6.84
CA ARG A 532 38.63 2.35 -5.99
C ARG A 532 37.73 3.56 -5.78
N TYR A 533 36.55 3.53 -6.41
CA TYR A 533 35.61 4.64 -6.40
C TYR A 533 34.19 4.19 -6.11
N LEU A 534 33.42 5.05 -5.45
CA LEU A 534 31.96 5.06 -5.50
C LEU A 534 31.56 6.08 -6.56
N THR A 535 30.63 5.73 -7.43
CA THR A 535 30.16 6.61 -8.52
C THR A 535 28.69 6.96 -8.33
N GLY A 536 28.30 8.17 -8.75
CA GLY A 536 26.95 8.69 -8.66
C GLY A 536 26.74 9.93 -9.53
N ILE A 537 25.64 10.64 -9.30
CA ILE A 537 25.35 11.92 -9.96
C ILE A 537 25.28 12.99 -8.89
N GLY A 538 26.09 14.05 -9.02
CA GLY A 538 26.00 15.22 -8.16
C GLY A 538 25.19 16.34 -8.83
N THR A 539 24.42 17.08 -8.04
CA THR A 539 23.63 18.23 -8.50
C THR A 539 23.92 19.42 -7.60
N ASP A 540 24.38 20.53 -8.18
CA ASP A 540 24.68 21.79 -7.47
C ASP A 540 25.70 21.67 -6.32
N GLY A 541 26.66 20.75 -6.48
CA GLY A 541 27.72 20.45 -5.51
C GLY A 541 27.29 19.49 -4.40
N PHE A 542 28.27 18.94 -3.67
CA PHE A 542 28.04 17.96 -2.60
C PHE A 542 29.25 17.92 -1.63
N ASN A 543 29.06 17.37 -0.43
CA ASN A 543 30.15 17.23 0.53
C ASN A 543 31.03 16.04 0.16
N CYS A 544 32.35 16.24 0.12
CA CYS A 544 33.28 15.15 -0.16
C CYS A 544 33.58 14.34 1.10
N THR A 545 32.61 13.59 1.62
CA THR A 545 32.77 12.83 2.87
C THR A 545 32.25 11.40 2.77
N VAL A 546 32.79 10.50 3.59
CA VAL A 546 32.28 9.13 3.73
C VAL A 546 30.79 9.10 4.12
N GLN A 547 30.33 10.08 4.90
CA GLN A 547 28.93 10.20 5.32
C GLN A 547 28.02 10.55 4.14
N GLU A 548 28.44 11.47 3.26
CA GLU A 548 27.70 11.82 2.04
C GLU A 548 27.59 10.62 1.08
N TRP A 549 28.65 9.82 0.97
CA TRP A 549 28.74 8.70 0.03
C TRP A 549 28.36 7.33 0.62
N GLY A 550 27.95 7.28 1.89
CA GLY A 550 27.41 6.10 2.59
C GLY A 550 28.41 5.02 3.00
N ARG A 551 29.64 5.00 2.46
CA ARG A 551 30.73 4.09 2.87
C ARG A 551 32.10 4.56 2.38
N ASP A 552 33.18 4.10 3.02
CA ASP A 552 34.55 4.41 2.59
C ASP A 552 35.01 3.40 1.53
N PRO A 553 35.25 3.81 0.27
CA PRO A 553 35.75 2.91 -0.78
C PRO A 553 37.20 2.46 -0.57
N TYR A 554 37.99 3.21 0.21
CA TYR A 554 39.37 2.86 0.50
C TYR A 554 39.83 3.38 1.88
N PRO A 555 39.52 2.65 2.96
CA PRO A 555 39.91 3.01 4.32
C PRO A 555 41.40 3.27 4.48
N GLY A 556 41.76 4.31 5.23
CA GLY A 556 43.15 4.65 5.57
C GLY A 556 43.95 5.37 4.46
N ARG A 557 43.32 5.74 3.34
CA ARG A 557 43.93 6.55 2.28
C ARG A 557 43.18 7.87 2.11
N LEU A 558 43.89 8.94 1.75
CA LEU A 558 43.27 10.23 1.40
C LEU A 558 42.50 10.07 0.09
N LYS A 559 41.21 10.41 0.09
CA LYS A 559 40.32 10.31 -1.08
C LYS A 559 39.99 11.69 -1.62
N GLY A 560 39.54 11.70 -2.87
CA GLY A 560 39.02 12.89 -3.53
C GLY A 560 37.64 12.63 -4.10
N CYS A 561 36.90 13.71 -4.32
CA CYS A 561 35.70 13.72 -5.11
C CYS A 561 36.03 14.30 -6.47
N PHE A 562 35.60 13.61 -7.51
CA PHE A 562 35.87 13.91 -8.89
C PHE A 562 34.56 14.08 -9.65
N ILE A 563 34.54 14.94 -10.65
CA ILE A 563 33.34 15.23 -11.45
C ILE A 563 33.64 15.15 -12.95
N LYS A 564 32.64 14.81 -13.75
CA LYS A 564 32.71 14.80 -15.22
C LYS A 564 31.42 15.37 -15.80
N ASP A 565 31.56 16.19 -16.84
CA ASP A 565 30.42 16.77 -17.54
C ASP A 565 29.59 15.71 -18.26
N ILE A 566 28.27 15.85 -18.17
CA ILE A 566 27.31 15.02 -18.91
C ILE A 566 27.08 15.68 -20.27
N PRO A 567 27.50 15.08 -21.40
CA PRO A 567 27.31 15.68 -22.72
C PRO A 567 25.81 15.87 -23.02
N GLY A 568 25.39 17.10 -23.31
CA GLY A 568 24.00 17.46 -23.60
C GLY A 568 23.29 18.32 -22.53
N SER A 569 23.95 18.65 -21.41
CA SER A 569 23.39 19.50 -20.34
C SER A 569 23.81 20.98 -20.43
N ALA A 570 23.80 21.58 -21.63
CA ALA A 570 23.90 23.02 -21.74
C ALA A 570 22.54 23.65 -21.34
N PRO A 571 22.49 24.58 -20.37
CA PRO A 571 21.26 25.28 -20.05
C PRO A 571 20.84 26.15 -21.25
N ALA A 572 19.59 26.01 -21.68
CA ALA A 572 18.97 27.01 -22.54
C ALA A 572 19.09 28.40 -21.87
N PRO A 573 19.35 29.49 -22.63
CA PRO A 573 19.41 30.82 -22.05
C PRO A 573 18.12 31.09 -21.26
N ALA A 574 18.28 31.67 -20.07
CA ALA A 574 17.16 31.99 -19.19
C ALA A 574 16.05 32.69 -20.00
N PRO A 575 14.82 32.15 -20.04
CA PRO A 575 13.71 32.95 -20.50
C PRO A 575 13.67 34.19 -19.62
N LYS A 576 13.65 35.36 -20.28
CA LYS A 576 13.40 36.66 -19.65
C LYS A 576 12.37 36.47 -18.53
N PRO A 577 12.60 37.01 -17.31
CA PRO A 577 11.69 36.83 -16.19
C PRO A 577 10.26 37.03 -16.69
N ALA A 578 9.49 35.94 -16.71
CA ALA A 578 8.06 36.09 -16.83
C ALA A 578 7.67 37.02 -15.67
N PRO A 579 6.90 38.08 -15.92
CA PRO A 579 6.42 38.92 -14.83
C PRO A 579 5.84 37.99 -13.76
N ALA A 580 6.17 38.27 -12.49
CA ALA A 580 5.61 37.54 -11.35
C ALA A 580 4.12 37.33 -11.64
N PRO A 581 3.59 36.09 -11.53
CA PRO A 581 2.19 35.84 -11.82
C PRO A 581 1.38 36.86 -11.04
N THR A 582 0.69 37.74 -11.78
CA THR A 582 -0.20 38.73 -11.19
C THR A 582 -1.13 37.95 -10.26
N PRO A 583 -1.26 38.34 -8.98
CA PRO A 583 -2.26 37.74 -8.12
C PRO A 583 -3.58 37.70 -8.88
N PRO A 584 -4.31 36.58 -8.90
CA PRO A 584 -5.65 36.56 -9.47
C PRO A 584 -6.42 37.75 -8.89
N ALA A 585 -7.18 38.46 -9.73
CA ALA A 585 -8.01 39.56 -9.26
C ALA A 585 -8.77 39.09 -8.00
N SER A 586 -8.80 39.91 -6.94
CA SER A 586 -9.16 39.54 -5.56
C SER A 586 -10.52 38.86 -5.34
N ASN A 587 -11.29 38.65 -6.41
CA ASN A 587 -12.63 38.07 -6.43
C ASN A 587 -12.72 36.71 -7.18
N GLN A 588 -11.60 36.14 -7.67
CA GLN A 588 -11.61 34.82 -8.33
C GLN A 588 -11.24 33.69 -7.35
N LYS A 589 -12.01 32.60 -7.39
CA LYS A 589 -11.73 31.39 -6.61
C LYS A 589 -10.45 30.69 -7.14
N PRO A 590 -9.61 30.11 -6.27
CA PRO A 590 -8.37 29.43 -6.67
C PRO A 590 -8.61 28.08 -7.35
N LYS A 591 -7.67 27.66 -8.19
CA LYS A 591 -7.46 26.24 -8.50
C LYS A 591 -6.77 25.58 -7.31
N VAL A 592 -7.29 24.44 -6.88
CA VAL A 592 -6.86 23.75 -5.67
C VAL A 592 -6.48 22.32 -6.01
N LEU A 593 -5.30 21.91 -5.58
CA LEU A 593 -4.91 20.50 -5.55
C LEU A 593 -4.95 20.02 -4.11
N LEU A 594 -5.81 19.04 -3.82
CA LEU A 594 -5.74 18.28 -2.59
C LEU A 594 -4.78 17.12 -2.78
N VAL A 595 -3.67 17.14 -2.05
CA VAL A 595 -2.78 16.00 -1.91
C VAL A 595 -3.21 15.22 -0.67
N ASP A 596 -3.62 13.99 -0.90
CA ASP A 596 -3.98 13.02 0.11
C ASP A 596 -2.76 12.14 0.39
N ASP A 597 -2.04 12.51 1.46
CA ASP A 597 -0.75 11.93 1.88
C ASP A 597 -0.86 11.27 3.26
N ASP A 598 -2.04 10.73 3.58
CA ASP A 598 -2.28 9.96 4.80
C ASP A 598 -1.70 8.53 4.75
N MET A 599 -1.11 8.14 3.61
CA MET A 599 -0.62 6.79 3.32
C MET A 599 -1.64 5.67 3.60
N GLY A 600 -2.94 5.99 3.55
CA GLY A 600 -4.04 5.07 3.85
C GLY A 600 -4.26 4.80 5.35
N GLN A 601 -3.77 5.67 6.24
CA GLN A 601 -4.03 5.60 7.68
C GLN A 601 -5.25 6.46 8.05
N GLY A 602 -6.28 5.82 8.58
CA GLY A 602 -7.47 6.50 9.10
C GLY A 602 -8.61 6.68 8.11
N ALA A 603 -9.50 7.64 8.40
CA ALA A 603 -10.64 7.96 7.54
C ALA A 603 -10.20 8.75 6.29
N ASP A 604 -10.68 8.35 5.11
CA ASP A 604 -10.42 9.00 3.82
C ASP A 604 -10.61 10.53 3.91
N VAL A 605 -9.47 11.24 3.94
CA VAL A 605 -9.40 12.70 4.08
C VAL A 605 -9.91 13.37 2.80
N THR A 606 -9.76 12.71 1.65
CA THR A 606 -10.27 13.15 0.35
C THR A 606 -11.79 13.32 0.37
N ASN A 607 -12.55 12.31 0.79
CA ASN A 607 -14.01 12.41 0.85
C ASN A 607 -14.45 13.52 1.81
N THR A 608 -13.71 13.65 2.91
CA THR A 608 -14.04 14.56 4.00
C THR A 608 -13.82 16.03 3.59
N LEU A 609 -12.72 16.35 2.90
CA LEU A 609 -12.42 17.74 2.51
C LEU A 609 -13.10 18.16 1.19
N ARG A 610 -13.56 17.19 0.37
CA ARG A 610 -14.07 17.41 -1.00
C ARG A 610 -15.11 18.53 -1.10
N ASP A 611 -16.16 18.49 -0.29
CA ASP A 611 -17.29 19.42 -0.45
C ASP A 611 -16.90 20.85 -0.09
N ALA A 612 -16.10 21.01 0.96
CA ALA A 612 -15.57 22.30 1.36
C ALA A 612 -14.57 22.86 0.33
N ILE A 613 -13.74 22.02 -0.29
CA ILE A 613 -12.85 22.44 -1.37
C ILE A 613 -13.65 22.84 -2.61
N LYS A 614 -14.62 22.03 -3.04
CA LYS A 614 -15.49 22.34 -4.18
C LYS A 614 -16.28 23.65 -3.98
N ALA A 615 -16.70 23.93 -2.75
CA ALA A 615 -17.40 25.17 -2.43
C ALA A 615 -16.52 26.42 -2.58
N ASN A 616 -15.20 26.30 -2.36
CA ASN A 616 -14.27 27.43 -2.31
C ASN A 616 -13.29 27.50 -3.50
N ALA A 617 -13.19 26.46 -4.33
CA ALA A 617 -12.35 26.42 -5.52
C ALA A 617 -13.09 26.90 -6.79
N ALA A 618 -12.34 27.24 -7.83
CA ALA A 618 -12.88 27.50 -9.16
C ALA A 618 -13.62 26.26 -9.71
N ALA A 619 -14.68 26.48 -10.49
CA ALA A 619 -15.41 25.39 -11.14
C ALA A 619 -14.45 24.56 -12.03
N GLY A 620 -14.39 23.24 -11.80
CA GLY A 620 -13.44 22.35 -12.49
C GLY A 620 -11.96 22.54 -12.10
N GLY A 621 -11.66 23.42 -11.14
CA GLY A 621 -10.32 23.73 -10.66
C GLY A 621 -9.92 22.99 -9.39
N ALA A 622 -10.74 22.07 -8.88
CA ALA A 622 -10.41 21.22 -7.74
C ALA A 622 -9.94 19.84 -8.22
N PHE A 623 -8.71 19.49 -7.89
CA PHE A 623 -8.06 18.23 -8.24
C PHE A 623 -7.69 17.47 -6.97
N VAL A 624 -7.56 16.15 -7.08
CA VAL A 624 -7.09 15.30 -5.99
C VAL A 624 -5.91 14.47 -6.51
N TRP A 625 -4.87 14.37 -5.70
CA TRP A 625 -3.76 13.46 -5.91
C TRP A 625 -3.55 12.63 -4.66
N ASN A 626 -3.79 11.33 -4.73
CA ASN A 626 -3.58 10.43 -3.60
C ASN A 626 -2.21 9.76 -3.74
N THR A 627 -1.30 10.03 -2.81
CA THR A 627 0.11 9.60 -2.91
C THR A 627 0.27 8.09 -2.80
N GLN A 628 -0.65 7.40 -2.11
CA GLN A 628 -0.67 5.94 -2.00
C GLN A 628 -0.99 5.25 -3.35
N THR A 629 -1.95 5.80 -4.09
CA THR A 629 -2.43 5.22 -5.35
C THR A 629 -1.65 5.73 -6.56
N GLN A 630 -1.28 7.01 -6.56
CA GLN A 630 -0.66 7.72 -7.69
C GLN A 630 0.86 7.96 -7.51
N GLY A 631 1.42 7.64 -6.34
CA GLY A 631 2.82 7.88 -6.02
C GLY A 631 3.12 9.34 -5.68
N GLN A 632 4.40 9.69 -5.60
CA GLN A 632 4.84 11.05 -5.28
C GLN A 632 4.25 12.07 -6.26
N VAL A 633 3.77 13.21 -5.74
CA VAL A 633 3.22 14.27 -6.58
C VAL A 633 4.34 14.92 -7.39
N PRO A 634 4.32 14.88 -8.73
CA PRO A 634 5.33 15.57 -9.52
C PRO A 634 5.12 17.08 -9.45
N LEU A 635 6.20 17.85 -9.53
CA LEU A 635 6.14 19.32 -9.50
C LEU A 635 5.19 19.90 -10.57
N SER A 636 5.11 19.26 -11.73
CA SER A 636 4.19 19.66 -12.80
C SER A 636 2.73 19.65 -12.37
N GLU A 637 2.35 18.74 -11.48
CA GLU A 637 0.99 18.66 -10.95
C GLU A 637 0.75 19.70 -9.86
N LEU A 638 1.71 19.94 -8.97
CA LEU A 638 1.63 21.04 -8.00
C LEU A 638 1.45 22.40 -8.69
N ASN A 639 2.21 22.65 -9.77
CA ASN A 639 2.18 23.90 -10.52
C ASN A 639 0.88 24.15 -11.30
N ARG A 640 -0.05 23.19 -11.35
CA ARG A 640 -1.39 23.39 -11.94
C ARG A 640 -2.37 24.09 -11.00
N ALA A 641 -2.04 24.14 -9.71
CA ALA A 641 -2.89 24.71 -8.67
C ALA A 641 -2.34 26.05 -8.17
N ASP A 642 -3.25 26.95 -7.81
CA ASP A 642 -2.91 28.19 -7.11
C ASP A 642 -2.62 27.90 -5.63
N ILE A 643 -3.36 26.93 -5.06
CA ILE A 643 -3.21 26.43 -3.69
C ILE A 643 -3.06 24.90 -3.70
N VAL A 644 -2.05 24.40 -3.00
CA VAL A 644 -1.93 22.98 -2.65
C VAL A 644 -2.34 22.80 -1.20
N ILE A 645 -3.29 21.89 -0.95
CA ILE A 645 -3.58 21.38 0.39
C ILE A 645 -2.81 20.06 0.53
N TRP A 646 -1.87 19.99 1.48
CA TRP A 646 -1.18 18.76 1.85
C TRP A 646 -1.83 18.21 3.12
N ALA A 647 -2.64 17.17 2.95
CA ALA A 647 -3.38 16.53 4.03
C ALA A 647 -2.72 15.20 4.41
N THR A 648 -2.31 15.07 5.66
CA THR A 648 -1.59 13.88 6.16
C THR A 648 -2.46 12.97 7.04
N GLY A 649 -3.70 13.38 7.31
CA GLY A 649 -4.67 12.57 8.05
C GLY A 649 -4.16 12.14 9.43
N GLU A 650 -4.28 10.84 9.72
CA GLU A 650 -3.85 10.22 10.98
C GLU A 650 -2.37 9.78 10.97
N GLN A 651 -1.62 10.16 9.93
CA GLN A 651 -0.23 9.75 9.80
C GLN A 651 0.68 10.50 10.78
N TYR A 652 1.56 9.76 11.48
CA TYR A 652 2.45 10.29 12.53
C TYR A 652 3.95 10.09 12.25
N GLN A 653 4.29 9.48 11.12
CA GLN A 653 5.67 9.30 10.63
C GLN A 653 5.70 9.46 9.11
N ASN A 654 6.74 10.03 8.53
CA ASN A 654 6.79 10.29 7.08
C ASN A 654 5.60 11.12 6.57
N THR A 655 5.12 12.06 7.40
CA THR A 655 3.98 12.95 7.11
C THR A 655 4.22 13.84 5.88
N ILE A 656 5.44 14.35 5.73
CA ILE A 656 5.91 15.02 4.52
C ILE A 656 7.35 14.56 4.29
N THR A 657 7.57 13.63 3.37
CA THR A 657 8.89 13.02 3.19
C THR A 657 9.92 14.03 2.69
N ALA A 658 11.22 13.71 2.78
CA ALA A 658 12.27 14.59 2.26
C ALA A 658 12.09 14.95 0.77
N ASN A 659 11.55 14.01 -0.02
CA ASN A 659 11.26 14.24 -1.44
C ASN A 659 10.06 15.18 -1.64
N ASP A 660 9.02 15.04 -0.82
CA ASP A 660 7.87 15.94 -0.83
C ASP A 660 8.30 17.35 -0.42
N GLN A 661 9.10 17.47 0.64
CA GLN A 661 9.68 18.74 1.08
C GLN A 661 10.49 19.42 -0.02
N ASN A 662 11.24 18.65 -0.83
CA ASN A 662 11.99 19.19 -1.97
C ASN A 662 11.06 19.69 -3.08
N THR A 663 10.01 18.94 -3.39
CA THR A 663 9.04 19.28 -4.44
C THR A 663 8.21 20.49 -4.03
N LEU A 664 7.74 20.53 -2.78
CA LEU A 664 7.02 21.65 -2.18
C LEU A 664 7.88 22.91 -2.11
N ARG A 665 9.18 22.79 -1.81
CA ARG A 665 10.12 23.92 -1.88
C ARG A 665 10.17 24.52 -3.28
N GLN A 666 10.20 23.70 -4.32
CA GLN A 666 10.20 24.16 -5.72
C GLN A 666 8.88 24.82 -6.10
N PHE A 667 7.75 24.24 -5.71
CA PHE A 667 6.42 24.83 -5.91
C PHE A 667 6.27 26.19 -5.22
N LEU A 668 6.66 26.29 -3.94
CA LEU A 668 6.63 27.55 -3.20
C LEU A 668 7.59 28.59 -3.78
N ALA A 669 8.76 28.17 -4.26
CA ALA A 669 9.71 29.06 -4.93
C ALA A 669 9.20 29.61 -6.27
N ALA A 670 8.25 28.92 -6.91
CA ALA A 670 7.54 29.38 -8.10
C ALA A 670 6.33 30.28 -7.80
N GLY A 671 6.08 30.62 -6.53
CA GLY A 671 4.95 31.46 -6.10
C GLY A 671 3.69 30.69 -5.72
N GLY A 672 3.78 29.36 -5.62
CA GLY A 672 2.71 28.51 -5.10
C GLY A 672 2.35 28.82 -3.64
N ARG A 673 1.14 28.44 -3.23
CA ARG A 673 0.61 28.63 -1.88
C ARG A 673 0.30 27.27 -1.25
N LEU A 674 0.73 27.05 -0.01
CA LEU A 674 0.61 25.75 0.65
C LEU A 674 -0.25 25.84 1.91
N LEU A 675 -1.18 24.91 2.06
CA LEU A 675 -1.89 24.64 3.30
C LEU A 675 -1.51 23.24 3.77
N VAL A 676 -0.91 23.13 4.96
CA VAL A 676 -0.59 21.84 5.58
C VAL A 676 -1.59 21.57 6.70
N THR A 677 -2.17 20.37 6.68
CA THR A 677 -3.12 19.92 7.70
C THR A 677 -2.82 18.47 8.11
N GLY A 678 -2.85 18.24 9.41
CA GLY A 678 -2.49 16.98 10.02
C GLY A 678 -1.98 17.23 11.43
N GLN A 679 -2.32 16.32 12.33
CA GLN A 679 -1.99 16.53 13.73
C GLN A 679 -0.51 16.34 14.00
N ASP A 680 0.07 15.25 13.51
CA ASP A 680 1.40 14.80 13.91
C ASP A 680 2.52 15.29 12.96
N VAL A 681 2.25 16.30 12.12
CA VAL A 681 3.27 16.89 11.22
C VAL A 681 4.37 17.56 12.04
N GLY A 682 4.00 18.24 13.13
CA GLY A 682 4.94 18.85 14.06
C GLY A 682 5.75 17.81 14.83
N TYR A 683 5.10 16.73 15.26
CA TYR A 683 5.75 15.60 15.92
C TYR A 683 6.83 14.94 15.02
N ASP A 684 6.49 14.70 13.75
CA ASP A 684 7.36 13.99 12.81
C ASP A 684 8.50 14.88 12.28
N ILE A 685 8.18 16.03 11.67
CA ILE A 685 9.17 16.86 10.97
C ILE A 685 9.48 18.19 11.67
N GLY A 686 8.98 18.43 12.89
CA GLY A 686 9.07 19.73 13.57
C GLY A 686 10.48 20.23 13.91
N ALA A 687 11.47 19.34 13.92
CA ALA A 687 12.89 19.69 14.05
C ALA A 687 13.57 20.00 12.71
N GLY A 688 12.95 19.62 11.59
CA GLY A 688 13.49 19.73 10.25
C GLY A 688 13.50 21.16 9.70
N GLU A 689 14.39 21.39 8.74
CA GLU A 689 14.54 22.68 8.06
C GLU A 689 13.24 23.13 7.38
N PHE A 690 12.51 22.21 6.74
CA PHE A 690 11.26 22.53 6.07
C PHE A 690 10.23 23.11 7.03
N TYR A 691 10.00 22.45 8.17
CA TYR A 691 9.02 22.92 9.15
C TYR A 691 9.41 24.27 9.77
N ARG A 692 10.68 24.45 10.13
CA ARG A 692 11.16 25.64 10.84
C ARG A 692 11.46 26.84 9.95
N SER A 693 11.93 26.61 8.73
CA SER A 693 12.42 27.66 7.82
C SER A 693 11.47 27.92 6.66
N ILE A 694 10.76 26.90 6.16
CA ILE A 694 9.82 27.04 5.03
C ILE A 694 8.41 27.33 5.54
N LEU A 695 7.88 26.49 6.43
CA LEU A 695 6.58 26.73 7.08
C LEU A 695 6.67 27.80 8.18
N LYS A 696 7.89 28.17 8.60
CA LYS A 696 8.16 29.09 9.71
C LYS A 696 7.32 28.78 10.94
N THR A 697 7.27 27.50 11.29
CA THR A 697 6.50 26.99 12.42
C THR A 697 7.44 26.24 13.37
N ARG A 698 7.17 26.32 14.67
CA ARG A 698 7.81 25.52 15.71
C ARG A 698 6.80 24.57 16.33
N PHE A 699 7.21 23.32 16.55
CA PHE A 699 6.42 22.38 17.35
C PHE A 699 6.64 22.68 18.85
N VAL A 700 5.55 22.84 19.59
CA VAL A 700 5.55 23.27 21.00
C VAL A 700 5.18 22.13 21.93
N ALA A 701 4.08 21.41 21.63
CA ALA A 701 3.59 20.31 22.44
C ALA A 701 2.70 19.38 21.63
N ASP A 702 2.75 18.10 21.98
CA ASP A 702 2.04 16.96 21.38
C ASP A 702 0.56 16.84 21.84
N SER A 703 0.05 17.85 22.55
CA SER A 703 -1.32 17.84 23.07
C SER A 703 -1.66 19.22 23.60
N SER A 704 -2.76 19.79 23.11
CA SER A 704 -3.27 21.10 23.51
C SER A 704 -4.10 21.07 24.80
N GLY A 705 -4.46 19.88 25.30
CA GLY A 705 -5.35 19.76 26.46
C GLY A 705 -6.81 20.20 26.20
N THR A 706 -7.15 20.66 24.99
CA THR A 706 -8.50 21.11 24.63
C THR A 706 -8.77 20.98 23.12
N PRO A 707 -9.95 20.51 22.69
CA PRO A 707 -10.32 20.46 21.27
C PRO A 707 -10.82 21.81 20.74
N LYS A 708 -10.93 22.83 21.59
CA LYS A 708 -11.49 24.14 21.24
C LYS A 708 -10.39 25.12 20.90
N PHE A 709 -10.54 25.84 19.79
CA PHE A 709 -9.66 26.92 19.41
C PHE A 709 -10.43 28.11 18.85
N VAL A 710 -9.81 29.27 18.84
CA VAL A 710 -10.37 30.51 18.31
C VAL A 710 -9.39 31.11 17.33
N THR A 711 -9.86 31.40 16.12
CA THR A 711 -9.09 32.17 15.13
C THR A 711 -8.92 33.62 15.59
N ARG A 712 -7.87 34.30 15.13
CA ARG A 712 -7.56 35.69 15.47
C ARG A 712 -6.83 36.40 14.32
N GLY A 713 -6.68 37.71 14.45
CA GLY A 713 -5.93 38.54 13.50
C GLY A 713 -6.48 38.42 12.08
N ALA A 714 -5.62 38.05 11.13
CA ALA A 714 -5.98 37.97 9.71
C ALA A 714 -7.05 36.90 9.38
N PHE A 715 -7.33 35.99 10.32
CA PHE A 715 -8.35 34.94 10.20
C PHE A 715 -9.69 35.32 10.88
N GLY A 716 -9.80 36.53 11.45
CA GLY A 716 -10.99 36.98 12.17
C GLY A 716 -11.12 36.33 13.56
N ASN A 717 -12.27 36.48 14.22
CA ASN A 717 -12.50 35.97 15.58
C ASN A 717 -13.62 34.92 15.59
N THR A 718 -13.33 33.73 15.08
CA THR A 718 -14.29 32.61 15.01
C THR A 718 -13.83 31.46 15.89
N ALA A 719 -14.73 30.96 16.74
CA ALA A 719 -14.48 29.81 17.58
C ALA A 719 -14.82 28.50 16.86
N PHE A 720 -13.96 27.50 17.05
CA PHE A 720 -14.06 26.18 16.48
C PHE A 720 -13.94 25.14 17.58
N ASN A 721 -14.60 24.01 17.38
CA ASN A 721 -14.47 22.84 18.23
C ASN A 721 -14.19 21.64 17.34
N LEU A 722 -13.08 20.96 17.60
CA LEU A 722 -12.78 19.69 16.98
C LEU A 722 -13.64 18.61 17.64
N ASN A 723 -14.15 17.69 16.82
CA ASN A 723 -14.70 16.45 17.35
C ASN A 723 -13.52 15.57 17.82
N ALA A 724 -13.71 14.81 18.90
CA ALA A 724 -12.66 13.94 19.43
C ALA A 724 -12.36 12.72 18.53
N GLN A 725 -13.05 12.57 17.38
CA GLN A 725 -13.03 11.38 16.52
C GLN A 725 -12.56 11.64 15.08
N GLY A 726 -12.00 12.81 14.77
CA GLY A 726 -11.57 13.15 13.40
C GLY A 726 -10.27 13.93 13.34
N SER A 727 -9.43 13.87 14.37
CA SER A 727 -8.06 14.39 14.31
C SER A 727 -7.19 13.30 14.92
N ALA A 728 -6.65 12.43 14.06
CA ALA A 728 -5.75 11.31 14.34
C ALA A 728 -6.26 10.11 15.17
N GLY A 729 -7.43 10.12 15.83
CA GLY A 729 -8.04 8.93 16.48
C GLY A 729 -7.22 8.24 17.59
N ASN A 730 -5.96 8.62 17.76
CA ASN A 730 -4.91 8.03 18.57
C ASN A 730 -4.58 8.92 19.78
N GLN A 731 -5.09 10.16 19.79
CA GLN A 731 -4.85 11.14 20.83
C GLN A 731 -6.11 11.95 21.15
N TYR A 732 -6.16 12.44 22.39
CA TYR A 732 -7.36 13.10 22.91
C TYR A 732 -7.40 14.59 22.54
N TYR A 733 -6.24 15.19 22.21
CA TYR A 733 -6.11 16.63 21.92
C TYR A 733 -5.04 16.90 20.83
N PRO A 734 -5.19 17.95 20.01
CA PRO A 734 -4.32 18.40 18.91
C PRO A 734 -2.96 18.99 19.29
N ASP A 735 -2.07 19.11 18.30
CA ASP A 735 -0.74 19.67 18.45
C ASP A 735 -0.78 21.18 18.74
N VAL A 736 0.20 21.62 19.52
CA VAL A 736 0.47 23.02 19.79
C VAL A 736 1.65 23.46 18.95
N ILE A 737 1.44 24.49 18.15
CA ILE A 737 2.44 25.06 17.24
C ILE A 737 2.65 26.55 17.52
N ALA A 738 3.86 27.05 17.31
CA ALA A 738 4.23 28.45 17.52
C ALA A 738 4.81 29.05 16.24
N ASP A 739 4.72 30.37 16.13
CA ASP A 739 5.33 31.13 15.04
C ASP A 739 6.87 31.16 15.15
N LEU A 740 7.52 31.43 14.03
CA LEU A 740 8.96 31.65 13.91
C LEU A 740 9.23 32.74 12.88
N ASN A 741 10.26 33.56 13.12
CA ASN A 741 10.90 34.40 12.11
C ASN A 741 9.90 35.25 11.27
N GLY A 742 8.92 35.86 11.93
CA GLY A 742 7.95 36.77 11.32
C GLY A 742 6.65 36.13 10.84
N SER A 743 6.45 34.81 10.96
CA SER A 743 5.11 34.23 10.84
C SER A 743 4.23 34.63 12.03
N SER A 744 2.94 34.33 11.97
CA SER A 744 1.97 34.71 13.01
C SER A 744 1.07 33.55 13.39
N VAL A 745 0.92 33.30 14.69
CA VAL A 745 -0.16 32.42 15.19
C VAL A 745 -1.51 33.11 15.00
N VAL A 746 -2.34 32.56 14.12
CA VAL A 746 -3.66 33.07 13.72
C VAL A 746 -4.82 32.28 14.33
N ALA A 747 -4.55 31.29 15.17
CA ALA A 747 -5.55 30.67 16.01
C ALA A 747 -4.92 30.13 17.29
N SER A 748 -5.61 30.26 18.42
CA SER A 748 -5.13 29.81 19.74
C SER A 748 -6.11 28.82 20.39
N TRP A 749 -5.58 27.85 21.13
CA TRP A 749 -6.36 26.89 21.90
C TRP A 749 -7.09 27.60 23.06
N GLY A 750 -8.38 27.33 23.26
CA GLY A 750 -9.19 27.97 24.31
C GLY A 750 -10.66 28.21 23.95
N ASN A 751 -11.36 28.97 24.80
CA ASN A 751 -12.79 29.29 24.65
C ASN A 751 -13.02 30.58 23.85
N ALA A 752 -14.20 30.67 23.21
CA ALA A 752 -14.65 31.79 22.37
C ALA A 752 -14.60 33.19 23.03
N ASN A 753 -14.62 33.26 24.36
CA ASN A 753 -14.67 34.52 25.13
C ASN A 753 -13.30 34.99 25.63
N ALA A 754 -12.21 34.35 25.20
CA ALA A 754 -10.88 34.76 25.61
C ALA A 754 -10.40 35.93 24.74
N ASN A 755 -9.99 37.04 25.37
CA ASN A 755 -9.53 38.25 24.70
C ASN A 755 -8.06 38.13 24.28
N ALA A 756 -7.65 38.86 23.24
CA ALA A 756 -6.32 38.75 22.63
C ALA A 756 -5.14 38.93 23.62
N GLY A 757 -5.32 39.67 24.71
CA GLY A 757 -4.29 39.89 25.73
C GLY A 757 -4.26 38.87 26.88
N THR A 758 -5.26 37.98 27.00
CA THR A 758 -5.37 37.02 28.12
C THR A 758 -5.01 35.58 27.73
N ILE A 759 -4.79 35.31 26.45
CA ILE A 759 -4.36 34.00 25.94
C ILE A 759 -2.84 34.00 25.78
N SER A 760 -2.14 34.11 26.92
CA SER A 760 -0.80 33.53 27.02
C SER A 760 -0.97 32.01 27.10
N ALA A 761 -0.01 31.23 26.60
CA ALA A 761 -0.04 29.77 26.63
C ALA A 761 -0.56 29.31 28.00
N GLN A 762 -1.84 28.92 28.08
CA GLN A 762 -2.34 28.25 29.27
C GLN A 762 -1.37 27.09 29.45
N SER A 763 -0.84 26.93 30.65
CA SER A 763 0.11 25.88 30.99
C SER A 763 -0.57 24.53 30.73
N ILE A 764 -0.54 24.10 29.47
CA ILE A 764 -1.10 22.84 29.05
C ILE A 764 -0.16 21.83 29.66
N ARG A 765 -0.69 21.11 30.64
CA ARG A 765 0.09 20.15 31.43
C ARG A 765 0.85 19.27 30.45
N VAL A 766 2.17 19.23 30.60
CA VAL A 766 2.95 18.09 30.15
C VAL A 766 2.29 16.88 30.79
N ASP A 767 1.78 15.95 29.99
CA ASP A 767 1.31 14.67 30.48
C ASP A 767 2.48 14.04 31.28
N PRO A 768 2.37 13.86 32.61
CA PRO A 768 3.46 13.28 33.40
C PRO A 768 3.73 11.83 32.99
N ASN A 769 2.79 11.18 32.29
CA ASN A 769 2.96 9.84 31.76
C ASN A 769 3.74 9.87 30.44
N ARG A 770 5.06 9.92 30.57
CA ARG A 770 6.05 9.62 29.50
C ARG A 770 5.97 8.18 28.93
N ASN A 771 4.91 7.43 29.23
CA ASN A 771 4.69 6.03 28.81
C ASN A 771 3.51 5.88 27.83
N ARG A 772 3.36 6.81 26.90
CA ARG A 772 2.24 6.88 25.94
C ARG A 772 2.38 5.99 24.70
N ALA A 773 3.30 5.02 24.69
CA ALA A 773 3.44 4.03 23.62
C ALA A 773 2.79 2.67 23.96
N THR A 774 2.19 2.51 25.14
CA THR A 774 1.77 1.17 25.64
C THR A 774 0.39 1.07 26.28
N GLN A 775 -0.51 2.06 26.12
CA GLN A 775 -1.78 2.06 26.86
C GLN A 775 -3.04 2.50 26.08
N LYS A 776 -3.13 2.24 24.77
CA LYS A 776 -4.35 2.57 24.01
C LYS A 776 -4.84 1.46 23.09
N VAL A 777 -5.21 0.33 23.70
CA VAL A 777 -6.30 -0.55 23.24
C VAL A 777 -6.92 -1.13 24.52
N GLN A 778 -8.26 -1.08 24.66
CA GLN A 778 -9.11 -1.47 25.81
C GLN A 778 -9.19 -0.39 26.92
N GLU A 779 -10.32 0.11 27.42
CA GLU A 779 -11.77 -0.11 27.28
C GLU A 779 -12.51 1.08 27.96
N PRO A 780 -13.86 1.20 27.91
CA PRO A 780 -14.60 2.32 28.48
C PRO A 780 -14.75 2.18 30.00
N ARG A 781 -14.31 3.18 30.79
CA ARG A 781 -14.82 3.57 32.14
C ARG A 781 -13.78 4.37 32.93
N GLY A 782 -13.89 5.69 32.88
CA GLY A 782 -13.36 6.52 33.97
C GLY A 782 -14.37 6.53 35.11
N LEU A 783 -14.13 5.77 36.19
CA LEU A 783 -14.58 6.12 37.55
C LEU A 783 -14.11 5.20 38.70
N VAL A 784 -13.36 4.10 38.47
CA VAL A 784 -13.14 3.09 39.55
C VAL A 784 -11.67 2.92 40.00
N GLU A 785 -10.67 3.43 39.28
CA GLU A 785 -9.25 3.26 39.68
C GLU A 785 -8.63 4.49 40.38
N GLN A 786 -9.28 4.99 41.43
CA GLN A 786 -8.64 5.90 42.40
C GLN A 786 -8.27 5.23 43.73
N LEU A 787 -8.43 3.91 43.84
CA LEU A 787 -8.21 3.17 45.08
C LEU A 787 -7.51 1.83 44.83
N ALA A 788 -6.24 1.85 44.39
CA ALA A 788 -5.30 0.76 44.66
C ALA A 788 -3.86 1.16 44.29
N ALA A 789 -2.93 0.71 45.13
CA ALA A 789 -1.49 0.55 44.85
C ALA A 789 -0.57 1.77 45.03
N ASN A 790 -0.58 2.32 46.25
CA ASN A 790 0.69 2.51 46.97
C ASN A 790 1.38 1.13 47.12
N VAL A 791 2.72 1.11 47.14
CA VAL A 791 3.63 -0.06 47.16
C VAL A 791 4.08 -0.47 45.76
N ILE A 792 5.10 0.25 45.24
CA ILE A 792 6.28 -0.20 44.47
C ILE A 792 6.99 1.10 44.03
N GLY A 793 7.48 1.86 45.02
CA GLY A 793 8.13 3.17 44.80
C GLY A 793 9.63 3.19 45.08
N THR A 794 10.20 2.10 45.58
CA THR A 794 11.48 2.15 46.30
C THR A 794 12.63 1.34 45.68
N VAL A 795 12.46 0.75 44.49
CA VAL A 795 13.50 -0.13 43.89
C VAL A 795 14.10 0.40 42.58
N LEU A 796 13.57 1.48 41.99
CA LEU A 796 13.97 1.90 40.63
C LEU A 796 15.02 3.02 40.53
N ASN A 797 15.55 3.54 41.65
CA ASN A 797 16.50 4.67 41.63
C ASN A 797 17.99 4.33 41.82
N GLN A 798 18.39 3.05 41.78
CA GLN A 798 19.79 2.66 42.02
C GLN A 798 20.51 1.94 40.88
N ILE A 799 19.90 1.72 39.70
CA ILE A 799 20.49 0.80 38.69
C ILE A 799 20.90 1.49 37.37
N PHE A 800 20.44 2.70 37.05
CA PHE A 800 20.75 3.31 35.74
C PHE A 800 21.33 4.72 35.84
N GLY A 801 22.58 4.79 36.32
CA GLY A 801 23.50 5.87 35.98
C GLY A 801 24.20 5.56 34.66
N GLY A 802 24.13 6.48 33.68
CA GLY A 802 24.91 6.39 32.44
C GLY A 802 24.13 6.82 31.19
N GLN A 803 24.23 8.10 30.85
CA GLN A 803 23.69 8.67 29.61
C GLN A 803 24.61 8.37 28.42
N GLN A 804 24.03 7.99 27.27
CA GLN A 804 24.31 8.68 26.00
C GLN A 804 23.07 8.65 25.11
N GLN A 805 22.61 9.86 24.78
CA GLN A 805 21.36 10.18 24.09
C GLN A 805 21.53 10.03 22.57
N THR A 806 20.73 9.18 21.93
CA THR A 806 20.28 9.48 20.57
C THR A 806 19.25 10.60 20.68
N GLN A 807 19.64 11.83 20.36
CA GLN A 807 18.75 12.99 20.37
C GLN A 807 17.67 12.86 19.31
N ARG A 808 16.55 12.24 19.68
CA ARG A 808 15.23 12.60 19.17
C ARG A 808 14.92 14.00 19.73
N PRO A 809 14.23 14.89 18.99
CA PRO A 809 14.05 16.28 19.41
C PRO A 809 13.46 16.34 20.81
N ARG A 810 14.28 16.79 21.78
CA ARG A 810 13.80 17.14 23.11
C ARG A 810 12.98 18.42 22.98
N VAL A 811 11.67 18.29 23.06
CA VAL A 811 10.79 19.43 23.32
C VAL A 811 11.05 19.87 24.76
N THR A 812 11.80 20.94 24.91
CA THR A 812 11.95 21.63 26.19
C THR A 812 10.74 22.55 26.30
N ALA A 813 9.90 22.36 27.30
CA ALA A 813 8.88 23.36 27.64
C ALA A 813 9.61 24.66 27.94
N GLN A 814 9.53 25.65 27.04
CA GLN A 814 10.12 26.95 27.23
C GLN A 814 9.03 28.02 27.20
N ASN A 815 8.91 28.67 28.35
CA ASN A 815 8.28 29.95 28.66
C ASN A 815 6.77 30.10 28.39
N ALA A 816 6.02 30.36 29.47
CA ALA A 816 4.61 30.77 29.47
C ALA A 816 4.32 32.09 28.72
N SER A 817 5.34 32.74 28.15
CA SER A 817 5.26 33.97 27.35
C SER A 817 5.24 33.70 25.84
N GLU A 818 5.22 32.45 25.40
CA GLU A 818 5.36 32.11 23.99
C GLU A 818 4.04 32.21 23.21
N ASN A 819 4.12 32.75 21.99
CA ASN A 819 2.98 32.89 21.09
C ASN A 819 2.71 31.55 20.40
N ALA A 820 1.89 30.72 21.04
CA ALA A 820 1.56 29.37 20.58
C ALA A 820 0.05 29.19 20.35
N GLY A 821 -0.33 28.25 19.48
CA GLY A 821 -1.72 28.04 19.11
C GLY A 821 -1.95 26.86 18.16
N ALA A 822 -3.09 26.91 17.48
CA ALA A 822 -3.61 25.85 16.63
C ALA A 822 -3.21 26.02 15.15
N ILE A 823 -3.02 27.27 14.70
CA ILE A 823 -2.73 27.61 13.31
C ILE A 823 -1.65 28.69 13.25
N VAL A 824 -0.62 28.46 12.42
CA VAL A 824 0.41 29.45 12.07
C VAL A 824 0.26 29.81 10.60
N ALA A 825 0.14 31.11 10.32
CA ALA A 825 0.16 31.66 8.97
C ALA A 825 1.51 32.35 8.73
N ASN A 826 2.15 32.02 7.62
CA ASN A 826 3.45 32.54 7.23
C ASN A 826 3.35 33.26 5.89
N ASP A 827 3.51 34.57 5.91
CA ASP A 827 3.73 35.43 4.75
C ASP A 827 5.08 36.17 4.84
N ALA A 828 5.91 35.81 5.84
CA ALA A 828 7.19 36.42 6.07
C ALA A 828 8.25 35.79 5.16
N GLY A 829 8.89 36.60 4.32
CA GLY A 829 9.95 36.15 3.41
C GLY A 829 9.40 35.74 2.05
N LYS A 830 9.92 34.65 1.46
CA LYS A 830 9.64 34.26 0.06
C LYS A 830 8.38 33.40 -0.10
N TYR A 831 7.92 32.74 0.96
CA TYR A 831 6.88 31.71 0.87
C TYR A 831 5.62 32.11 1.62
N ARG A 832 4.46 31.71 1.08
CA ARG A 832 3.16 31.90 1.71
C ARG A 832 2.52 30.56 2.07
N THR A 833 2.40 30.27 3.36
CA THR A 833 1.94 28.98 3.87
C THR A 833 0.99 29.12 5.06
N VAL A 834 0.05 28.20 5.21
CA VAL A 834 -0.77 28.01 6.42
C VAL A 834 -0.48 26.63 6.96
N ASN A 835 -0.12 26.52 8.23
CA ASN A 835 0.17 25.25 8.90
C ASN A 835 -0.77 25.07 10.09
N MET A 836 -1.40 23.90 10.20
CA MET A 836 -2.37 23.58 11.24
C MET A 836 -1.84 22.42 12.09
N GLY A 837 -1.84 22.56 13.42
CA GLY A 837 -1.50 21.47 14.36
C GLY A 837 -2.63 20.44 14.53
N PHE A 838 -3.51 20.33 13.54
CA PHE A 838 -4.67 19.44 13.56
C PHE A 838 -5.11 19.14 12.13
N GLY A 839 -5.87 18.06 11.98
CA GLY A 839 -6.52 17.68 10.75
C GLY A 839 -7.87 18.38 10.55
N LEU A 840 -8.09 18.96 9.36
CA LEU A 840 -9.36 19.61 8.98
C LEU A 840 -10.55 18.64 8.95
N GLU A 841 -10.30 17.34 8.89
CA GLU A 841 -11.28 16.26 8.99
C GLU A 841 -11.99 16.24 10.36
N GLY A 842 -11.37 16.80 11.40
CA GLY A 842 -11.90 16.87 12.77
C GLY A 842 -12.94 17.96 13.00
N LEU A 843 -13.15 18.83 12.01
CA LEU A 843 -14.16 19.87 12.05
C LEU A 843 -15.50 19.37 11.51
N THR A 844 -16.61 19.94 11.99
CA THR A 844 -17.91 19.76 11.34
C THR A 844 -17.85 20.28 9.89
N PRO A 845 -18.69 19.78 8.96
CA PRO A 845 -18.67 20.24 7.57
C PRO A 845 -18.79 21.77 7.42
N ASN A 846 -19.62 22.42 8.23
CA ASN A 846 -19.77 23.88 8.21
C ASN A 846 -18.51 24.59 8.74
N SER A 847 -17.99 24.17 9.89
CA SER A 847 -16.74 24.71 10.46
C SER A 847 -15.55 24.55 9.52
N ARG A 848 -15.44 23.40 8.86
CA ARG A 848 -14.42 23.10 7.86
C ARG A 848 -14.54 24.04 6.66
N ASN A 849 -15.75 24.22 6.13
CA ASN A 849 -16.00 25.13 5.01
C ASN A 849 -15.59 26.58 5.34
N ILE A 850 -15.96 27.07 6.55
CA ILE A 850 -15.56 28.40 7.02
C ILE A 850 -14.04 28.52 7.08
N LEU A 851 -13.36 27.56 7.71
CA LEU A 851 -11.91 27.65 7.91
C LEU A 851 -11.12 27.50 6.61
N ILE A 852 -11.55 26.62 5.69
CA ILE A 852 -10.96 26.50 4.35
C ILE A 852 -11.13 27.81 3.58
N LYS A 853 -12.33 28.40 3.60
CA LYS A 853 -12.58 29.70 2.96
C LYS A 853 -11.65 30.78 3.51
N THR A 854 -11.58 30.92 4.84
CA THR A 854 -10.69 31.91 5.49
C THR A 854 -9.24 31.70 5.12
N SER A 855 -8.78 30.44 5.07
CA SER A 855 -7.40 30.11 4.70
C SER A 855 -7.11 30.43 3.24
N PHE A 856 -8.04 30.14 2.31
CA PHE A 856 -7.90 30.47 0.90
C PHE A 856 -7.90 31.99 0.68
N ASP A 857 -8.83 32.71 1.29
CA ASP A 857 -8.89 34.17 1.21
C ASP A 857 -7.60 34.81 1.74
N TRP A 858 -6.98 34.23 2.77
CA TRP A 858 -5.68 34.70 3.27
C TRP A 858 -4.51 34.31 2.35
N LEU A 859 -4.49 33.09 1.82
CA LEU A 859 -3.42 32.65 0.90
C LEU A 859 -3.43 33.42 -0.42
N MET A 860 -4.62 33.81 -0.92
CA MET A 860 -4.79 34.48 -2.22
C MET A 860 -4.64 36.00 -2.17
N ARG A 861 -4.80 36.62 -0.99
CA ARG A 861 -4.41 38.02 -0.75
C ARG A 861 -2.90 38.19 -0.87
#